data_AF-A0A0N4Z2N4-F1
#
_entry.id   AF-A0A0N4Z2N4-F1
#
_cell.length_a   1.000
_cell.length_b   1.000
_cell.length_c   1.000
_cell.angle_alpha   90.00
_cell.angle_beta   90.00
_cell.angle_gamma   90.00
#
_symmetry.space_group_name_H-M   'P 1'
#
loop_
_entity.id
_entity.type
_entity.pdbx_description
1 polymer ?
#
loop_
_entity_poly.entity_id
_entity_poly.type
_entity_poly.pdbx_seq_one_letter_code
_entity_poly.pdbx_strand_id
1 'polypeptide(L)'
;MTAGSIFTWKKAGETYFDKAVLYRNLSTGIEDSSIFKVCPYGGPIATYHIKETAKGFMSYIEIKGNNNTVYSRIKVGNVIGIEWTQCQKLIVIYKDAKFSIYSPSGKEIIDQVCFDKSAKQFGIISYAIFYGAVNTGIAIITGAYQVFAVNNVLEASVWQHHLFLDTNQVINFWSVICHGSLPTTIFGYLKDKHTFFVAAQGSNSFKKKFSWSIDGGSYLAAESNWNNTIIAFLHDTLVLQLVSNDFSVATHYIEIKQLPLINKIFWCGFGSPCLLNNDKTLHIYTSKGDDTTIHFDSQIMVSPEEDGLRVYTEESAYFVYPVSKAIENILLFNCRHPASILYILSKKEESQYTTAFDLLTTIMPSLDDAVKECLQGSLNAFDNNLITSFTQAANIGKIFERKVDSDYFAETLKTIKVLSNLRASFIGMALSFRQYQKLEIRGVIDRLIDLSHWPMAMRICEYMELPLEEGVHKVFAHWAINFIERCKEDLRNNDKNLSINEMANTIFEKAEKYPNISYAEIAKEIYNRSSKDDNELLKLADILLDKEKDISLKVKMYLQSKQWDKAIMLADRSQRPDLYYTVIDSLKSIPYSKIFVMTSKHPNIHSYFKEFTEQDSPDDLISIYKANDEFIQLALHYVSNTSVDNNPFNEGRKLENYKLALESFKNLGEKDTANYLSEYINIFDVIKSYANREYSHNLSVKELFILAVKEKHNKLVEEIGRRFSITEKEGWTWKLEAYSDNNMWEHVKTMASHSKSPIGYLPYLEACFYKDSDKRDIQFYLSRLSSSKELIKGYLLLGRYDDAIEQAKARKDFDSLKYMRRKYRNNYSFQEKLKQVMENF
;
A
#
# COMPACT_ATOMS: atom_id res chain seq x y z
N MET A 1 58.10 -13.29 -16.27
CA MET A 1 58.45 -12.86 -14.89
C MET A 1 57.76 -13.80 -13.93
N THR A 2 58.52 -14.37 -13.01
CA THR A 2 58.08 -15.35 -12.01
C THR A 2 56.95 -14.80 -11.14
N ALA A 3 55.92 -15.62 -10.95
CA ALA A 3 54.82 -15.38 -10.02
C ALA A 3 55.38 -15.23 -8.60
N GLY A 4 55.41 -13.99 -8.12
CA GLY A 4 56.07 -13.62 -6.88
C GLY A 4 55.54 -12.32 -6.29
N SER A 5 54.22 -12.11 -6.29
CA SER A 5 53.61 -11.40 -5.17
C SER A 5 53.12 -12.48 -4.21
N ILE A 6 53.92 -12.73 -3.18
CA ILE A 6 53.59 -13.66 -2.10
C ILE A 6 52.29 -13.14 -1.46
N PHE A 7 51.18 -13.86 -1.66
CA PHE A 7 49.94 -13.58 -0.93
C PHE A 7 50.24 -13.61 0.56
N THR A 8 49.97 -12.51 1.26
CA THR A 8 50.27 -12.37 2.69
C THR A 8 49.11 -12.87 3.56
N TRP A 9 48.44 -13.94 3.12
CA TRP A 9 47.38 -14.57 3.88
C TRP A 9 47.92 -15.11 5.20
N LYS A 10 47.19 -14.82 6.27
CA LYS A 10 47.51 -15.27 7.61
C LYS A 10 46.67 -16.50 7.92
N LYS A 11 47.34 -17.62 8.19
CA LYS A 11 46.68 -18.88 8.51
C LYS A 11 46.38 -18.96 10.01
N ALA A 12 45.17 -19.35 10.35
CA ALA A 12 44.76 -19.78 11.69
C ALA A 12 44.02 -21.12 11.56
N GLY A 13 44.68 -22.22 11.95
CA GLY A 13 44.13 -23.56 11.76
C GLY A 13 43.89 -23.89 10.28
N GLU A 14 42.64 -24.18 9.93
CA GLU A 14 42.19 -24.45 8.56
C GLU A 14 41.71 -23.21 7.81
N THR A 15 41.59 -22.07 8.50
CA THR A 15 41.08 -20.82 7.93
C THR A 15 42.20 -19.85 7.57
N TYR A 16 42.03 -19.13 6.47
CA TYR A 16 42.93 -18.06 6.06
C TYR A 16 42.25 -16.71 6.22
N PHE A 17 43.00 -15.71 6.67
CA PHE A 17 42.57 -14.33 6.78
C PHE A 17 43.43 -13.44 5.88
N ASP A 18 42.79 -12.47 5.25
CA ASP A 18 43.46 -11.46 4.44
C ASP A 18 43.24 -10.05 4.99
N LYS A 19 44.18 -9.15 4.68
CA LYS A 19 44.10 -7.72 4.97
C LYS A 19 44.09 -6.97 3.63
N ALA A 20 42.90 -6.70 3.11
CA ALA A 20 42.75 -5.88 1.90
C ALA A 20 42.88 -4.40 2.26
N VAL A 21 43.65 -3.65 1.46
CA VAL A 21 43.68 -2.19 1.52
C VAL A 21 42.52 -1.67 0.68
N LEU A 22 41.57 -1.00 1.31
CA LEU A 22 40.41 -0.43 0.62
C LEU A 22 40.77 0.93 0.01
N TYR A 23 41.30 1.83 0.85
CA TYR A 23 41.61 3.21 0.48
C TYR A 23 42.90 3.66 1.16
N ARG A 24 43.64 4.55 0.47
CA ARG A 24 44.85 5.22 0.96
C ARG A 24 44.67 6.73 0.86
N ASN A 25 45.51 7.48 1.56
CA ASN A 25 45.48 8.95 1.61
C ASN A 25 44.13 9.51 2.10
N LEU A 26 43.51 8.82 3.06
CA LEU A 26 42.36 9.33 3.79
C LEU A 26 42.79 10.40 4.80
N SER A 27 41.82 11.18 5.24
CA SER A 27 41.94 12.05 6.42
C SER A 27 40.77 11.73 7.32
N THR A 28 40.86 10.63 8.04
CA THR A 28 39.70 10.08 8.76
C THR A 28 39.31 10.92 9.98
N GLY A 29 40.22 11.75 10.50
CA GLY A 29 39.99 12.63 11.63
C GLY A 29 39.94 11.88 12.96
N ILE A 30 40.54 10.68 13.03
CA ILE A 30 40.58 9.85 14.24
C ILE A 30 41.34 10.61 15.33
N GLU A 31 42.51 11.15 15.01
CA GLU A 31 43.39 11.81 15.99
C GLU A 31 42.77 13.08 16.59
N ASP A 32 41.97 13.80 15.80
CA ASP A 32 41.35 15.08 16.16
C ASP A 32 39.93 14.96 16.74
N SER A 33 39.38 13.74 16.81
CA SER A 33 37.99 13.51 17.21
C SER A 33 37.86 12.98 18.63
N SER A 34 36.80 13.41 19.32
CA SER A 34 36.45 12.85 20.63
C SER A 34 35.70 11.52 20.49
N ILE A 35 34.92 11.36 19.41
CA ILE A 35 34.20 10.12 19.09
C ILE A 35 34.33 9.87 17.59
N PHE A 36 34.73 8.66 17.22
CA PHE A 36 34.85 8.20 15.84
C PHE A 36 33.97 6.98 15.61
N LYS A 37 33.09 7.03 14.60
CA LYS A 37 32.21 5.91 14.24
C LYS A 37 32.02 5.77 12.74
N VAL A 38 31.98 4.52 12.31
CA VAL A 38 31.89 4.15 10.90
C VAL A 38 30.51 3.57 10.62
N CYS A 39 29.90 3.98 9.52
CA CYS A 39 28.66 3.38 9.04
C CYS A 39 28.93 1.97 8.48
N PRO A 40 28.09 0.97 8.79
CA PRO A 40 28.19 -0.34 8.17
C PRO A 40 27.94 -0.30 6.66
N TYR A 41 28.40 -1.36 5.96
CA TYR A 41 28.17 -1.64 4.54
C TYR A 41 28.61 -0.50 3.57
N GLY A 42 29.86 -0.11 3.65
CA GLY A 42 30.57 0.82 2.79
C GLY A 42 30.26 2.28 3.07
N GLY A 43 29.55 2.57 4.16
CA GLY A 43 29.03 3.89 4.44
C GLY A 43 30.07 4.93 4.89
N PRO A 44 29.62 6.16 5.16
CA PRO A 44 30.47 7.25 5.60
C PRO A 44 30.94 7.10 7.06
N ILE A 45 31.89 7.94 7.43
CA ILE A 45 32.44 8.10 8.77
C ILE A 45 31.77 9.31 9.42
N ALA A 46 31.49 9.22 10.72
CA ALA A 46 31.10 10.34 11.57
C ALA A 46 32.14 10.58 12.66
N THR A 47 32.57 11.83 12.79
CA THR A 47 33.50 12.29 13.82
C THR A 47 32.88 13.41 14.64
N TYR A 48 32.93 13.28 15.97
CA TYR A 48 32.49 14.32 16.89
C TYR A 48 33.69 15.15 17.35
N HIS A 49 33.62 16.46 17.16
CA HIS A 49 34.67 17.41 17.54
C HIS A 49 34.14 18.43 18.54
N ILE A 50 34.98 18.77 19.52
CA ILE A 50 34.76 19.87 20.47
C ILE A 50 35.91 20.86 20.25
N LYS A 51 35.60 22.05 19.72
CA LYS A 51 36.58 23.11 19.47
C LYS A 51 36.35 24.28 20.41
N GLU A 52 37.43 24.80 20.96
CA GLU A 52 37.41 26.05 21.71
C GLU A 52 37.32 27.23 20.74
N THR A 53 36.45 28.19 21.04
CA THR A 53 36.22 29.41 20.26
C THR A 53 36.25 30.61 21.19
N ALA A 54 36.44 31.83 20.64
CA ALA A 54 36.48 33.06 21.42
C ALA A 54 35.21 33.34 22.27
N LYS A 55 34.09 32.63 22.00
CA LYS A 55 32.81 32.75 22.72
C LYS A 55 32.46 31.51 23.56
N GLY A 56 33.38 30.57 23.76
CA GLY A 56 33.18 29.31 24.49
C GLY A 56 33.49 28.07 23.64
N PHE A 57 32.89 26.92 23.95
CA PHE A 57 33.08 25.69 23.18
C PHE A 57 32.03 25.52 22.08
N MET A 58 32.47 25.14 20.90
CA MET A 58 31.61 24.73 19.78
C MET A 58 31.81 23.24 19.51
N SER A 59 30.73 22.48 19.61
CA SER A 59 30.74 21.06 19.26
C SER A 59 29.93 20.78 18.01
N TYR A 60 30.47 19.91 17.16
CA TYR A 60 29.83 19.52 15.91
C TYR A 60 30.20 18.08 15.53
N ILE A 61 29.34 17.45 14.75
CA ILE A 61 29.61 16.18 14.09
C ILE A 61 29.94 16.47 12.63
N GLU A 62 31.06 15.95 12.14
CA GLU A 62 31.41 15.95 10.72
C GLU A 62 31.10 14.57 10.13
N ILE A 63 30.34 14.55 9.03
CA ILE A 63 30.07 13.32 8.27
C ILE A 63 30.91 13.38 6.99
N LYS A 64 31.73 12.35 6.78
CA LYS A 64 32.72 12.29 5.70
C LYS A 64 32.70 10.95 4.98
N GLY A 65 32.81 10.98 3.65
CA GLY A 65 32.93 9.77 2.84
C GLY A 65 34.35 9.19 2.84
N ASN A 66 34.49 7.92 2.47
CA ASN A 66 35.80 7.27 2.28
C ASN A 66 36.53 7.76 1.01
N ASN A 67 36.07 8.87 0.42
CA ASN A 67 36.65 9.61 -0.71
C ASN A 67 37.15 11.00 -0.27
N ASN A 68 37.23 11.24 1.05
CA ASN A 68 37.55 12.52 1.70
C ASN A 68 36.54 13.66 1.51
N THR A 69 35.39 13.44 0.86
CA THR A 69 34.37 14.49 0.75
C THR A 69 33.60 14.63 2.06
N VAL A 70 33.55 15.84 2.61
CA VAL A 70 32.69 16.17 3.75
C VAL A 70 31.26 16.36 3.23
N TYR A 71 30.35 15.51 3.69
CA TYR A 71 28.93 15.57 3.30
C TYR A 71 28.15 16.61 4.10
N SER A 72 28.41 16.69 5.40
CA SER A 72 27.72 17.64 6.28
C SER A 72 28.47 17.90 7.58
N ARG A 73 28.12 19.03 8.22
CA ARG A 73 28.56 19.38 9.58
C ARG A 73 27.35 19.77 10.41
N ILE A 74 27.05 18.97 11.44
CA ILE A 74 25.86 19.14 12.28
C ILE A 74 26.30 19.74 13.62
N LYS A 75 25.78 20.92 13.96
CA LYS A 75 26.05 21.54 15.27
C LYS A 75 25.19 20.86 16.33
N VAL A 76 25.83 20.22 17.31
CA VAL A 76 25.14 19.48 18.39
C VAL A 76 25.87 19.71 19.71
N GLY A 77 25.11 19.81 20.81
CA GLY A 77 25.64 19.93 22.17
C GLY A 77 25.24 18.72 23.02
N ASN A 78 25.93 18.51 24.15
CA ASN A 78 25.60 17.47 25.14
C ASN A 78 25.48 16.04 24.59
N VAL A 79 26.33 15.69 23.62
CA VAL A 79 26.37 14.35 23.03
C VAL A 79 27.08 13.37 23.98
N ILE A 80 26.51 12.18 24.15
CA ILE A 80 27.17 11.05 24.83
C ILE A 80 27.73 10.04 23.83
N GLY A 81 27.07 9.89 22.68
CA GLY A 81 27.43 8.92 21.66
C GLY A 81 26.89 9.32 20.29
N ILE A 82 27.60 8.90 19.25
CA ILE A 82 27.14 8.92 17.86
C ILE A 82 27.19 7.48 17.36
N GLU A 83 26.24 7.06 16.54
CA GLU A 83 26.19 5.70 16.00
C GLU A 83 25.48 5.67 14.65
N TRP A 84 25.56 4.56 13.92
CA TRP A 84 24.93 4.42 12.60
C TRP A 84 23.87 3.32 12.59
N THR A 85 22.81 3.54 11.81
CA THR A 85 21.87 2.48 11.45
C THR A 85 22.40 1.63 10.29
N GLN A 86 21.87 0.42 10.15
CA GLN A 86 22.09 -0.42 8.96
C GLN A 86 21.65 0.26 7.66
N CYS A 87 20.74 1.24 7.73
CA CYS A 87 20.21 1.99 6.59
C CYS A 87 20.92 3.35 6.40
N GLN A 88 22.17 3.50 6.86
CA GLN A 88 23.00 4.68 6.63
C GLN A 88 22.42 5.99 7.21
N LYS A 89 21.71 5.92 8.34
CA LYS A 89 21.25 7.09 9.09
C LYS A 89 22.08 7.26 10.36
N LEU A 90 22.46 8.48 10.68
CA LEU A 90 23.26 8.81 11.85
C LEU A 90 22.34 8.98 13.07
N ILE A 91 22.61 8.24 14.13
CA ILE A 91 21.98 8.39 15.44
C ILE A 91 22.89 9.28 16.30
N VAL A 92 22.32 10.32 16.88
CA VAL A 92 22.99 11.17 17.88
C VAL A 92 22.30 10.96 19.21
N ILE A 93 23.05 10.50 20.21
CA ILE A 93 22.55 10.20 21.54
C ILE A 93 23.00 11.31 22.48
N TYR A 94 22.05 11.90 23.21
CA TYR A 94 22.26 13.01 24.12
C TYR A 94 22.30 12.55 25.58
N LYS A 95 23.04 13.28 26.42
CA LYS A 95 23.17 13.00 27.86
C LYS A 95 21.83 13.07 28.61
N ASP A 96 20.84 13.80 28.09
CA ASP A 96 19.50 13.99 28.69
C ASP A 96 18.50 12.88 28.33
N ALA A 97 18.99 11.68 27.97
CA ALA A 97 18.17 10.52 27.60
C ALA A 97 17.25 10.77 26.40
N LYS A 98 17.80 11.41 25.38
CA LYS A 98 17.18 11.60 24.07
C LYS A 98 18.09 11.11 22.95
N PHE A 99 17.50 10.83 21.80
CA PHE A 99 18.24 10.66 20.55
C PHE A 99 17.56 11.38 19.39
N SER A 100 18.38 11.84 18.43
CA SER A 100 17.92 12.35 17.13
C SER A 100 18.53 11.50 16.01
N ILE A 101 17.88 11.48 14.85
CA ILE A 101 18.35 10.77 13.67
C ILE A 101 18.55 11.77 12.52
N TYR A 102 19.72 11.72 11.90
CA TYR A 102 20.08 12.56 10.76
C TYR A 102 20.41 11.72 9.51
N SER A 103 20.15 12.27 8.33
CA SER A 103 20.69 11.76 7.08
C SER A 103 22.20 12.04 6.99
N PRO A 104 22.95 11.35 6.11
CA PRO A 104 24.35 11.69 5.83
C PRO A 104 24.56 13.12 5.33
N SER A 105 23.56 13.69 4.66
CA SER A 105 23.54 15.10 4.25
C SER A 105 23.32 16.09 5.40
N GLY A 106 23.15 15.61 6.64
CA GLY A 106 22.97 16.44 7.82
C GLY A 106 21.53 16.89 8.07
N LYS A 107 20.58 16.37 7.29
CA LYS A 107 19.15 16.69 7.46
C LYS A 107 18.57 15.88 8.61
N GLU A 108 17.86 16.55 9.51
CA GLU A 108 17.14 15.89 10.60
C GLU A 108 15.95 15.11 10.06
N ILE A 109 15.89 13.81 10.39
CA ILE A 109 14.82 12.89 10.02
C ILE A 109 13.86 12.71 11.20
N ILE A 110 14.41 12.49 12.39
CA ILE A 110 13.65 12.37 13.63
C ILE A 110 14.30 13.27 14.68
N ASP A 111 13.54 14.21 15.21
CA ASP A 111 13.98 15.14 16.24
C ASP A 111 13.65 14.62 17.65
N GLN A 112 14.69 14.48 18.48
CA GLN A 112 14.61 14.39 19.94
C GLN A 112 13.57 13.42 20.53
N VAL A 113 13.63 12.15 20.13
CA VAL A 113 12.87 11.09 20.80
C VAL A 113 13.42 10.92 22.22
N CYS A 114 12.56 11.11 23.21
CA CYS A 114 12.90 10.91 24.62
C CYS A 114 12.56 9.48 25.04
N PHE A 115 13.49 8.79 25.71
CA PHE A 115 13.25 7.43 26.21
C PHE A 115 12.18 7.44 27.32
N ASP A 116 12.34 8.28 28.33
CA ASP A 116 11.34 8.51 29.37
C ASP A 116 11.63 9.78 30.18
N LYS A 117 10.62 10.33 30.88
CA LYS A 117 10.80 11.48 31.77
C LYS A 117 11.73 11.17 32.94
N SER A 118 11.70 9.95 33.48
CA SER A 118 12.61 9.54 34.56
C SER A 118 14.05 9.42 34.07
N ALA A 119 14.26 8.86 32.87
CA ALA A 119 15.56 8.76 32.24
C ALA A 119 16.24 10.14 32.05
N LYS A 120 15.45 11.16 31.73
CA LYS A 120 15.94 12.55 31.60
C LYS A 120 16.49 13.12 32.92
N GLN A 121 15.94 12.73 34.07
CA GLN A 121 16.39 13.20 35.39
C GLN A 121 17.72 12.57 35.79
N PHE A 122 17.87 11.27 35.52
CA PHE A 122 19.06 10.51 35.93
C PHE A 122 20.19 10.57 34.89
N GLY A 123 19.89 10.95 33.64
CA GLY A 123 20.84 10.96 32.53
C GLY A 123 21.29 9.55 32.11
N ILE A 124 21.99 9.48 30.98
CA ILE A 124 22.56 8.21 30.47
C ILE A 124 23.95 8.00 31.07
N ILE A 125 24.21 6.81 31.63
CA ILE A 125 25.56 6.34 31.98
C ILE A 125 26.21 5.66 30.78
N SER A 126 25.49 4.74 30.15
CA SER A 126 26.00 3.89 29.08
C SER A 126 24.89 3.58 28.07
N TYR A 127 25.29 3.35 26.82
CA TYR A 127 24.38 2.98 25.74
C TYR A 127 24.98 1.81 24.93
N ALA A 128 24.11 1.05 24.27
CA ALA A 128 24.50 -0.01 23.36
C ALA A 128 23.61 0.01 22.12
N ILE A 129 24.22 -0.14 20.95
CA ILE A 129 23.51 -0.36 19.68
C ILE A 129 23.51 -1.84 19.39
N PHE A 130 22.39 -2.31 18.86
CA PHE A 130 22.28 -3.66 18.34
C PHE A 130 21.59 -3.66 16.98
N TYR A 131 22.01 -4.62 16.18
CA TYR A 131 21.56 -4.82 14.82
C TYR A 131 20.65 -6.04 14.78
N GLY A 132 19.36 -5.82 14.55
CA GLY A 132 18.39 -6.88 14.31
C GLY A 132 18.43 -7.38 12.86
N ALA A 133 17.52 -8.30 12.53
CA ALA A 133 17.41 -8.85 11.18
C ALA A 133 17.04 -7.79 10.13
N VAL A 134 16.23 -6.80 10.52
CA VAL A 134 15.75 -5.73 9.62
C VAL A 134 16.02 -4.33 10.19
N ASN A 135 16.12 -4.19 11.51
CA ASN A 135 16.11 -2.89 12.18
C ASN A 135 17.35 -2.65 13.03
N THR A 136 17.64 -1.37 13.30
CA THR A 136 18.66 -0.96 14.28
C THR A 136 17.95 -0.54 15.56
N GLY A 137 18.40 -1.05 16.70
CA GLY A 137 17.90 -0.71 18.02
C GLY A 137 18.95 -0.06 18.92
N ILE A 138 18.47 0.60 19.97
CA ILE A 138 19.29 1.27 20.98
C ILE A 138 18.80 0.83 22.35
N ALA A 139 19.73 0.49 23.24
CA ALA A 139 19.48 0.35 24.66
C ALA A 139 20.32 1.38 25.44
N ILE A 140 19.80 1.85 26.57
CA ILE A 140 20.48 2.76 27.48
C ILE A 140 20.34 2.29 28.92
N ILE A 141 21.34 2.60 29.74
CA ILE A 141 21.32 2.46 31.21
C ILE A 141 21.47 3.84 31.82
N THR A 142 20.56 4.19 32.72
CA THR A 142 20.51 5.51 33.37
C THR A 142 21.31 5.56 34.67
N GLY A 143 21.48 6.77 35.21
CA GLY A 143 22.04 7.04 36.54
C GLY A 143 21.45 6.19 37.68
N ALA A 144 20.18 5.83 37.56
CA ALA A 144 19.44 5.02 38.53
C ALA A 144 19.41 3.52 38.18
N TYR A 145 20.27 3.05 37.28
CA TYR A 145 20.32 1.67 36.79
C TYR A 145 19.00 1.16 36.19
N GLN A 146 18.20 2.08 35.64
CA GLN A 146 17.04 1.74 34.84
C GLN A 146 17.49 1.50 33.40
N VAL A 147 16.92 0.48 32.77
CA VAL A 147 17.23 0.08 31.41
C VAL A 147 16.08 0.47 30.51
N PHE A 148 16.36 1.21 29.45
CA PHE A 148 15.39 1.53 28.41
C PHE A 148 15.92 1.02 27.08
N ALA A 149 15.03 0.52 26.23
CA ALA A 149 15.41 0.09 24.91
C ALA A 149 14.32 0.36 23.88
N VAL A 150 14.78 0.53 22.64
CA VAL A 150 14.00 0.74 21.44
C VAL A 150 14.52 -0.23 20.40
N ASN A 151 13.66 -1.14 19.92
CA ASN A 151 14.07 -2.17 18.97
C ASN A 151 14.25 -1.63 17.54
N ASN A 152 13.49 -0.60 17.18
CA ASN A 152 13.59 0.09 15.90
C ASN A 152 13.61 1.60 16.13
N VAL A 153 14.75 2.24 15.86
CA VAL A 153 14.92 3.68 16.04
C VAL A 153 14.04 4.53 15.12
N LEU A 154 13.63 4.00 13.97
CA LEU A 154 12.77 4.69 13.01
C LEU A 154 11.30 4.67 13.44
N GLU A 155 10.88 3.64 14.19
CA GLU A 155 9.53 3.44 14.73
C GLU A 155 9.63 3.30 16.25
N ALA A 156 10.13 4.37 16.89
CA ALA A 156 10.58 4.32 18.26
C ALA A 156 9.47 3.91 19.24
N SER A 157 9.51 2.64 19.66
CA SER A 157 8.68 2.07 20.72
C SER A 157 9.57 1.74 21.91
N VAL A 158 9.50 2.59 22.93
CA VAL A 158 10.33 2.44 24.13
C VAL A 158 9.72 1.41 25.07
N TRP A 159 10.52 0.47 25.53
CA TRP A 159 10.21 -0.41 26.65
C TRP A 159 11.27 -0.28 27.73
N GLN A 160 10.90 -0.60 28.98
CA GLN A 160 11.75 -0.38 30.14
C GLN A 160 11.83 -1.59 31.06
N HIS A 161 12.95 -1.69 31.76
CA HIS A 161 13.19 -2.62 32.86
C HIS A 161 13.90 -1.92 34.01
N HIS A 162 13.56 -2.30 35.23
CA HIS A 162 14.29 -1.87 36.42
C HIS A 162 15.25 -2.97 36.85
N LEU A 163 16.56 -2.67 36.85
CA LEU A 163 17.55 -3.55 37.46
C LEU A 163 17.58 -3.23 38.95
N PHE A 164 17.06 -4.14 39.76
CA PHE A 164 17.17 -4.03 41.23
C PHE A 164 18.60 -4.35 41.64
N LEU A 165 19.49 -3.36 41.66
CA LEU A 165 20.84 -3.48 42.17
C LEU A 165 20.88 -3.16 43.68
N ASP A 166 21.62 -3.96 44.43
CA ASP A 166 21.92 -3.65 45.84
C ASP A 166 22.95 -2.50 45.90
N THR A 167 23.03 -1.75 47.00
CA THR A 167 23.86 -0.53 47.13
C THR A 167 25.35 -0.68 46.81
N ASN A 168 25.88 -1.91 46.77
CA ASN A 168 27.29 -2.19 46.47
C ASN A 168 27.50 -2.96 45.15
N GLN A 169 26.49 -3.07 44.27
CA GLN A 169 26.61 -3.82 43.01
C GLN A 169 27.07 -2.95 41.86
N VAL A 170 28.17 -3.36 41.20
CA VAL A 170 28.67 -2.71 39.99
C VAL A 170 28.47 -3.61 38.77
N ILE A 171 27.88 -3.03 37.71
CA ILE A 171 27.81 -3.65 36.39
C ILE A 171 29.20 -3.55 35.74
N ASN A 172 29.85 -4.70 35.53
CA ASN A 172 31.19 -4.71 34.93
C ASN A 172 31.13 -4.52 33.41
N PHE A 173 30.21 -5.22 32.75
CA PHE A 173 29.83 -4.99 31.36
C PHE A 173 28.36 -5.37 31.18
N TRP A 174 27.79 -4.91 30.06
CA TRP A 174 26.48 -5.31 29.59
C TRP A 174 26.47 -5.26 28.06
N SER A 175 25.58 -6.02 27.45
CA SER A 175 25.38 -6.05 26.01
C SER A 175 23.93 -6.47 25.70
N VAL A 176 23.57 -6.48 24.42
CA VAL A 176 22.21 -6.73 23.94
C VAL A 176 22.22 -7.79 22.85
N ILE A 177 21.30 -8.74 22.94
CA ILE A 177 21.06 -9.75 21.90
C ILE A 177 19.69 -9.48 21.30
N CYS A 178 19.66 -9.43 19.96
CA CYS A 178 18.44 -9.27 19.20
C CYS A 178 18.41 -10.32 18.08
N HIS A 179 17.75 -11.45 18.33
CA HIS A 179 17.57 -12.51 17.35
C HIS A 179 16.14 -12.48 16.80
N GLY A 180 15.93 -12.83 15.52
CA GLY A 180 14.60 -12.74 14.89
C GLY A 180 13.51 -13.62 15.53
N SER A 181 13.92 -14.68 16.23
CA SER A 181 13.01 -15.64 16.89
C SER A 181 12.91 -15.49 18.40
N LEU A 182 13.68 -14.59 19.03
CA LEU A 182 13.73 -14.42 20.47
C LEU A 182 13.48 -12.95 20.84
N PRO A 183 12.88 -12.66 22.00
CA PRO A 183 12.72 -11.28 22.44
C PRO A 183 14.10 -10.61 22.61
N THR A 184 14.16 -9.32 22.31
CA THR A 184 15.37 -8.52 22.57
C THR A 184 15.73 -8.63 24.05
N THR A 185 16.96 -9.06 24.31
CA THR A 185 17.41 -9.44 25.65
C THR A 185 18.67 -8.66 26.00
N ILE A 186 18.59 -7.93 27.10
CA ILE A 186 19.70 -7.17 27.66
C ILE A 186 20.31 -8.00 28.78
N PHE A 187 21.62 -8.16 28.76
CA PHE A 187 22.32 -8.96 29.75
C PHE A 187 23.62 -8.28 30.18
N GLY A 188 24.13 -8.67 31.33
CA GLY A 188 25.42 -8.19 31.80
C GLY A 188 25.89 -8.92 33.04
N TYR A 189 27.05 -8.53 33.54
CA TYR A 189 27.73 -9.22 34.63
C TYR A 189 27.91 -8.31 35.84
N LEU A 190 27.59 -8.84 37.02
CA LEU A 190 27.76 -8.19 38.32
C LEU A 190 28.98 -8.80 39.02
N LYS A 191 30.05 -8.03 39.14
CA LYS A 191 31.35 -8.50 39.65
C LYS A 191 31.25 -8.98 41.10
N ASP A 192 30.52 -8.25 41.94
CA ASP A 192 30.52 -8.48 43.40
C ASP A 192 29.85 -9.80 43.82
N LYS A 193 28.89 -10.29 43.04
CA LYS A 193 28.18 -11.56 43.29
C LYS A 193 28.59 -12.67 42.34
N HIS A 194 29.47 -12.41 41.38
CA HIS A 194 29.81 -13.31 40.28
C HIS A 194 28.55 -13.88 39.56
N THR A 195 27.56 -13.03 39.31
CA THR A 195 26.28 -13.41 38.68
C THR A 195 25.97 -12.58 37.44
N PHE A 196 25.24 -13.16 36.50
CA PHE A 196 24.70 -12.44 35.35
C PHE A 196 23.30 -11.91 35.64
N PHE A 197 22.96 -10.74 35.10
CA PHE A 197 21.58 -10.28 35.00
C PHE A 197 21.09 -10.45 33.56
N VAL A 198 19.81 -10.78 33.41
CA VAL A 198 19.14 -10.94 32.12
C VAL A 198 17.78 -10.25 32.20
N ALA A 199 17.50 -9.38 31.23
CA ALA A 199 16.28 -8.61 31.11
C ALA A 199 15.76 -8.73 29.66
N ALA A 200 14.78 -9.59 29.44
CA ALA A 200 14.14 -9.79 28.15
C ALA A 200 12.88 -8.92 28.01
N GLN A 201 12.62 -8.44 26.79
CA GLN A 201 11.40 -7.71 26.50
C GLN A 201 10.16 -8.54 26.84
N GLY A 202 9.23 -7.96 27.62
CA GLY A 202 7.98 -8.61 28.02
C GLY A 202 8.10 -9.67 29.11
N SER A 203 9.29 -9.91 29.67
CA SER A 203 9.53 -10.86 30.77
C SER A 203 10.19 -10.16 31.96
N ASN A 204 10.01 -10.67 33.18
CA ASN A 204 10.70 -10.11 34.35
C ASN A 204 12.22 -10.32 34.27
N SER A 205 12.98 -9.33 34.75
CA SER A 205 14.43 -9.46 34.89
C SER A 205 14.80 -10.45 35.99
N PHE A 206 15.89 -11.19 35.80
CA PHE A 206 16.40 -12.13 36.80
C PHE A 206 17.92 -12.10 36.88
N LYS A 207 18.46 -12.57 38.01
CA LYS A 207 19.89 -12.76 38.23
C LYS A 207 20.19 -14.24 38.35
N LYS A 208 21.17 -14.74 37.61
CA LYS A 208 21.52 -16.17 37.59
C LYS A 208 23.02 -16.37 37.42
N LYS A 209 23.56 -17.35 38.14
CA LYS A 209 24.86 -17.95 37.81
C LYS A 209 24.59 -19.14 36.89
N PHE A 210 25.15 -19.11 35.69
CA PHE A 210 24.96 -20.17 34.71
C PHE A 210 25.87 -21.36 35.00
N SER A 211 25.49 -22.56 34.57
CA SER A 211 26.28 -23.78 34.79
C SER A 211 27.65 -23.75 34.11
N TRP A 212 27.77 -23.00 33.01
CA TRP A 212 29.01 -22.83 32.25
C TRP A 212 29.90 -21.68 32.75
N SER A 213 29.46 -20.94 33.78
CA SER A 213 30.26 -19.82 34.30
C SER A 213 31.55 -20.35 34.95
N ILE A 214 32.70 -19.76 34.63
CA ILE A 214 33.98 -20.12 35.24
C ILE A 214 33.98 -19.73 36.72
N ASP A 215 34.43 -20.65 37.56
CA ASP A 215 34.69 -20.40 38.97
C ASP A 215 36.08 -19.80 39.14
N GLY A 216 36.18 -18.70 39.90
CA GLY A 216 37.43 -18.00 40.18
C GLY A 216 37.80 -17.01 39.07
N GLY A 217 37.61 -15.73 39.35
CA GLY A 217 37.81 -14.63 38.40
C GLY A 217 36.53 -13.88 38.07
N SER A 218 36.61 -13.00 37.08
CA SER A 218 35.55 -12.11 36.65
C SER A 218 35.50 -11.95 35.14
N TYR A 219 34.28 -11.87 34.60
CA TYR A 219 34.07 -11.60 33.19
C TYR A 219 34.23 -10.11 32.89
N LEU A 220 35.11 -9.79 31.95
CA LEU A 220 35.52 -8.43 31.59
C LEU A 220 34.66 -7.80 30.49
N ALA A 221 34.23 -8.59 29.50
CA ALA A 221 33.46 -8.12 28.36
C ALA A 221 32.60 -9.24 27.78
N ALA A 222 31.52 -8.88 27.08
CA ALA A 222 30.81 -9.80 26.22
C ALA A 222 30.22 -9.11 24.99
N GLU A 223 30.31 -9.76 23.84
CA GLU A 223 29.75 -9.25 22.58
C GLU A 223 29.16 -10.38 21.75
N SER A 224 27.98 -10.15 21.17
CA SER A 224 27.37 -11.09 20.22
C SER A 224 28.01 -10.97 18.84
N ASN A 225 28.00 -12.08 18.10
CA ASN A 225 28.34 -12.07 16.69
C ASN A 225 27.26 -11.34 15.86
N TRP A 226 27.57 -11.00 14.60
CA TRP A 226 26.71 -10.13 13.78
C TRP A 226 25.27 -10.63 13.57
N ASN A 227 25.04 -11.95 13.54
CA ASN A 227 23.71 -12.56 13.43
C ASN A 227 23.06 -12.90 14.79
N ASN A 228 23.68 -12.52 15.90
CA ASN A 228 23.18 -12.73 17.27
C ASN A 228 22.87 -14.20 17.61
N THR A 229 23.69 -15.13 17.12
CA THR A 229 23.57 -16.57 17.41
C THR A 229 24.53 -17.05 18.49
N ILE A 230 25.69 -16.41 18.63
CA ILE A 230 26.76 -16.77 19.57
C ILE A 230 27.23 -15.50 20.30
N ILE A 231 27.53 -15.63 21.58
CA ILE A 231 28.08 -14.59 22.44
C ILE A 231 29.49 -15.00 22.84
N ALA A 232 30.46 -14.12 22.65
CA ALA A 232 31.80 -14.31 23.19
C ALA A 232 31.90 -13.59 24.53
N PHE A 233 32.41 -14.28 25.55
CA PHE A 233 32.67 -13.77 26.88
C PHE A 233 34.17 -13.77 27.15
N LEU A 234 34.74 -12.62 27.49
CA LEU A 234 36.13 -12.47 27.90
C LEU A 234 36.24 -12.61 29.41
N HIS A 235 37.05 -13.56 29.86
CA HIS A 235 37.31 -13.80 31.28
C HIS A 235 38.74 -13.35 31.65
N ASP A 236 38.94 -12.89 32.89
CA ASP A 236 40.24 -12.42 33.37
C ASP A 236 41.30 -13.53 33.51
N THR A 237 40.89 -14.80 33.56
CA THR A 237 41.77 -15.97 33.51
C THR A 237 42.31 -16.30 32.12
N LEU A 238 42.36 -15.32 31.21
CA LEU A 238 42.82 -15.50 29.83
C LEU A 238 42.02 -16.56 29.05
N VAL A 239 40.71 -16.60 29.25
CA VAL A 239 39.81 -17.49 28.50
C VAL A 239 38.74 -16.67 27.81
N LEU A 240 38.53 -16.94 26.52
CA LEU A 240 37.39 -16.50 25.75
C LEU A 240 36.39 -17.65 25.62
N GLN A 241 35.20 -17.50 26.18
CA GLN A 241 34.14 -18.50 26.10
C GLN A 241 33.11 -18.14 25.04
N LEU A 242 32.75 -19.09 24.20
CA LEU A 242 31.68 -18.92 23.22
C LEU A 242 30.41 -19.61 23.72
N VAL A 243 29.33 -18.86 23.92
CA VAL A 243 28.06 -19.35 24.47
C VAL A 243 26.94 -19.12 23.46
N SER A 244 25.95 -20.01 23.44
CA SER A 244 24.74 -19.84 22.64
C SER A 244 23.94 -18.60 23.05
N ASN A 245 23.17 -18.02 22.13
CA ASN A 245 22.39 -16.80 22.36
C ASN A 245 21.28 -16.92 23.43
N ASP A 246 20.87 -18.14 23.76
CA ASP A 246 19.89 -18.48 24.81
C ASP A 246 20.55 -18.72 26.20
N PHE A 247 21.87 -18.55 26.30
CA PHE A 247 22.68 -18.80 27.49
C PHE A 247 22.61 -20.25 28.02
N SER A 248 22.14 -21.21 27.21
CA SER A 248 21.96 -22.59 27.66
C SER A 248 23.29 -23.36 27.72
N VAL A 249 24.16 -23.20 26.72
CA VAL A 249 25.37 -24.02 26.56
C VAL A 249 26.58 -23.17 26.16
N ALA A 250 27.71 -23.40 26.83
CA ALA A 250 29.02 -22.96 26.34
C ALA A 250 29.52 -23.94 25.27
N THR A 251 29.68 -23.42 24.06
CA THR A 251 30.08 -24.19 22.88
C THR A 251 31.59 -24.45 22.83
N HIS A 252 32.41 -23.44 23.13
CA HIS A 252 33.86 -23.51 23.00
C HIS A 252 34.57 -22.66 24.06
N TYR A 253 35.80 -23.05 24.40
CA TYR A 253 36.70 -22.35 25.31
C TYR A 253 38.01 -22.12 24.57
N ILE A 254 38.44 -20.87 24.46
CA ILE A 254 39.63 -20.48 23.73
C ILE A 254 40.60 -19.80 24.70
N GLU A 255 41.81 -20.34 24.82
CA GLU A 255 42.86 -19.74 25.63
C GLU A 255 43.47 -18.55 24.88
N ILE A 256 43.49 -17.38 25.53
CA ILE A 256 44.07 -16.15 24.96
C ILE A 256 45.46 -15.91 25.53
N LYS A 257 46.34 -15.32 24.72
CA LYS A 257 47.76 -15.13 25.09
C LYS A 257 47.97 -13.96 26.05
N GLN A 258 47.16 -12.92 25.91
CA GLN A 258 47.21 -11.72 26.72
C GLN A 258 45.85 -11.03 26.74
N LEU A 259 45.58 -10.28 27.81
CA LEU A 259 44.39 -9.45 27.90
C LEU A 259 44.47 -8.28 26.90
N PRO A 260 43.34 -7.88 26.29
CA PRO A 260 43.32 -6.79 25.33
C PRO A 260 43.52 -5.43 26.00
N LEU A 261 43.99 -4.45 25.24
CA LEU A 261 44.11 -3.04 25.68
C LEU A 261 42.74 -2.46 26.07
N ILE A 262 41.72 -2.84 25.30
CA ILE A 262 40.34 -2.44 25.51
C ILE A 262 39.55 -3.72 25.78
N ASN A 263 38.79 -3.76 26.87
CA ASN A 263 37.88 -4.87 27.21
C ASN A 263 36.69 -4.91 26.25
N LYS A 264 36.95 -5.19 24.96
CA LYS A 264 35.97 -5.28 23.89
C LYS A 264 36.36 -6.40 22.93
N ILE A 265 35.35 -7.14 22.48
CA ILE A 265 35.51 -8.25 21.54
C ILE A 265 34.95 -7.79 20.18
N PHE A 266 35.67 -8.10 19.11
CA PHE A 266 35.22 -7.85 17.75
C PHE A 266 35.01 -9.19 17.04
N TRP A 267 34.15 -9.23 16.02
CA TRP A 267 33.87 -10.46 15.28
C TRP A 267 34.29 -10.32 13.82
N CYS A 268 35.21 -11.16 13.37
CA CYS A 268 35.60 -11.27 11.96
C CYS A 268 34.78 -12.38 11.30
N GLY A 269 33.69 -11.98 10.64
CA GLY A 269 32.66 -12.92 10.22
C GLY A 269 31.91 -13.54 11.41
N PHE A 270 31.20 -14.65 11.20
CA PHE A 270 30.33 -15.24 12.24
C PHE A 270 31.04 -16.06 13.31
N GLY A 271 32.26 -16.52 13.04
CA GLY A 271 32.90 -17.59 13.81
C GLY A 271 34.23 -17.25 14.46
N SER A 272 34.79 -16.06 14.18
CA SER A 272 36.16 -15.73 14.60
C SER A 272 36.18 -14.50 15.49
N PRO A 273 36.18 -14.67 16.82
CA PRO A 273 36.33 -13.56 17.75
C PRO A 273 37.75 -12.98 17.68
N CYS A 274 37.83 -11.66 17.82
CA CYS A 274 39.03 -10.87 17.65
C CYS A 274 39.23 -9.94 18.83
N LEU A 275 40.48 -9.78 19.24
CA LEU A 275 40.89 -8.94 20.36
C LEU A 275 41.93 -7.92 19.89
N LEU A 276 41.79 -6.68 20.37
CA LEU A 276 42.75 -5.62 20.12
C LEU A 276 43.79 -5.63 21.24
N ASN A 277 44.93 -6.25 20.97
CA ASN A 277 45.97 -6.46 21.98
C ASN A 277 46.73 -5.18 22.29
N ASN A 278 47.13 -4.46 21.24
CA ASN A 278 47.69 -3.12 21.30
C ASN A 278 46.90 -2.22 20.36
N ASP A 279 47.16 -0.92 20.38
CA ASP A 279 46.60 0.06 19.46
C ASP A 279 46.89 -0.21 17.96
N LYS A 280 47.76 -1.17 17.63
CA LYS A 280 48.19 -1.52 16.26
C LYS A 280 48.07 -2.99 15.86
N THR A 281 47.73 -3.88 16.78
CA THR A 281 47.76 -5.34 16.51
C THR A 281 46.43 -5.99 16.85
N LEU A 282 45.81 -6.58 15.84
CA LEU A 282 44.57 -7.33 15.96
C LEU A 282 44.90 -8.83 16.02
N HIS A 283 44.44 -9.49 17.07
CA HIS A 283 44.53 -10.94 17.23
C HIS A 283 43.19 -11.57 16.88
N ILE A 284 43.22 -12.59 16.04
CA ILE A 284 42.05 -13.30 15.55
C ILE A 284 42.13 -14.74 16.06
N TYR A 285 41.06 -15.21 16.68
CA TYR A 285 40.92 -16.56 17.18
C TYR A 285 39.86 -17.30 16.38
N THR A 286 40.08 -18.59 16.15
CA THR A 286 39.09 -19.49 15.57
C THR A 286 38.33 -20.22 16.68
N SER A 287 37.15 -20.77 16.36
CA SER A 287 36.38 -21.58 17.30
C SER A 287 37.12 -22.82 17.80
N LYS A 288 38.11 -23.32 17.05
CA LYS A 288 38.95 -24.46 17.43
C LYS A 288 40.11 -24.10 18.37
N GLY A 289 40.34 -22.82 18.65
CA GLY A 289 41.42 -22.33 19.50
C GLY A 289 42.70 -21.92 18.75
N ASP A 290 42.78 -22.14 17.43
CA ASP A 290 43.89 -21.63 16.61
C ASP A 290 43.82 -20.10 16.52
N ASP A 291 44.97 -19.43 16.47
CA ASP A 291 45.07 -17.97 16.44
C ASP A 291 46.00 -17.42 15.36
N THR A 292 45.80 -16.15 14.99
CA THR A 292 46.70 -15.40 14.10
C THR A 292 46.69 -13.92 14.40
N THR A 293 47.70 -13.18 13.90
CA THR A 293 47.88 -11.75 14.16
C THR A 293 47.99 -10.93 12.88
N ILE A 294 47.36 -9.76 12.91
CA ILE A 294 47.44 -8.76 11.83
C ILE A 294 47.96 -7.46 12.43
N HIS A 295 49.07 -6.98 11.87
CA HIS A 295 49.75 -5.77 12.29
C HIS A 295 49.43 -4.59 11.34
N PHE A 296 49.34 -3.41 11.93
CA PHE A 296 49.11 -2.13 11.28
C PHE A 296 50.21 -1.14 11.68
N ASP A 297 50.47 -0.15 10.82
CA ASP A 297 51.60 0.77 11.01
C ASP A 297 51.29 1.88 12.04
N SER A 298 50.01 2.25 12.15
CA SER A 298 49.48 3.30 13.02
C SER A 298 48.31 2.81 13.86
N GLN A 299 47.84 3.67 14.79
CA GLN A 299 46.70 3.38 15.65
C GLN A 299 45.46 3.05 14.81
N ILE A 300 44.75 2.00 15.22
CA ILE A 300 43.57 1.52 14.50
C ILE A 300 42.27 1.72 15.25
N MET A 301 41.22 2.01 14.50
CA MET A 301 39.82 1.93 14.92
C MET A 301 39.14 0.77 14.19
N VAL A 302 38.53 -0.14 14.95
CA VAL A 302 37.90 -1.36 14.42
C VAL A 302 36.37 -1.24 14.48
N SER A 303 35.71 -1.53 13.36
CA SER A 303 34.26 -1.64 13.27
C SER A 303 33.88 -3.01 12.73
N PRO A 304 33.15 -3.83 13.49
CA PRO A 304 32.70 -5.13 13.02
C PRO A 304 31.62 -4.99 11.95
N GLU A 305 31.61 -5.91 10.99
CA GLU A 305 30.59 -6.08 9.97
C GLU A 305 30.23 -7.57 9.83
N GLU A 306 29.30 -7.89 8.92
CA GLU A 306 28.78 -9.25 8.79
C GLU A 306 29.84 -10.30 8.45
N ASP A 307 30.76 -9.94 7.57
CA ASP A 307 31.67 -10.86 6.90
C ASP A 307 33.14 -10.49 7.13
N GLY A 308 33.40 -9.55 8.03
CA GLY A 308 34.75 -9.10 8.35
C GLY A 308 34.77 -7.90 9.29
N LEU A 309 35.94 -7.29 9.39
CA LEU A 309 36.20 -6.10 10.19
C LEU A 309 36.67 -4.98 9.27
N ARG A 310 36.03 -3.82 9.35
CA ARG A 310 36.62 -2.60 8.82
C ARG A 310 37.57 -2.01 9.83
N VAL A 311 38.77 -1.69 9.36
CA VAL A 311 39.83 -1.13 10.18
C VAL A 311 40.28 0.18 9.56
N TYR A 312 40.24 1.26 10.35
CA TYR A 312 40.66 2.59 9.92
C TYR A 312 41.89 3.03 10.68
N THR A 313 42.77 3.68 9.94
CA THR A 313 43.89 4.50 10.45
C THR A 313 43.62 5.95 10.04
N GLU A 314 44.45 6.90 10.46
CA GLU A 314 44.29 8.29 10.03
C GLU A 314 44.33 8.43 8.50
N GLU A 315 45.23 7.68 7.85
CA GLU A 315 45.50 7.80 6.41
C GLU A 315 44.94 6.69 5.52
N SER A 316 44.46 5.57 6.08
CA SER A 316 44.09 4.39 5.28
C SER A 316 42.92 3.61 5.89
N ALA A 317 42.14 2.97 5.02
CA ALA A 317 41.07 2.05 5.38
C ALA A 317 41.39 0.64 4.87
N TYR A 318 41.15 -0.35 5.72
CA TYR A 318 41.41 -1.76 5.47
C TYR A 318 40.16 -2.61 5.73
N PHE A 319 40.09 -3.76 5.07
CA PHE A 319 39.11 -4.79 5.35
C PHE A 319 39.83 -6.08 5.71
N VAL A 320 39.58 -6.56 6.92
CA VAL A 320 40.10 -7.83 7.42
C VAL A 320 38.97 -8.85 7.37
N TYR A 321 39.16 -9.95 6.65
CA TYR A 321 38.09 -10.92 6.40
C TYR A 321 38.66 -12.33 6.24
N PRO A 322 37.86 -13.38 6.55
CA PRO A 322 38.20 -14.75 6.20
C PRO A 322 38.17 -14.92 4.67
N VAL A 323 39.24 -15.49 4.10
CA VAL A 323 39.35 -15.76 2.66
C VAL A 323 38.26 -16.76 2.27
N SER A 324 37.56 -16.49 1.15
CA SER A 324 36.52 -17.40 0.67
C SER A 324 37.12 -18.67 0.07
N LYS A 325 36.38 -19.78 0.17
CA LYS A 325 36.81 -21.08 -0.38
C LYS A 325 37.11 -21.02 -1.88
N ALA A 326 36.35 -20.21 -2.63
CA ALA A 326 36.60 -20.01 -4.07
C ALA A 326 37.98 -19.40 -4.34
N ILE A 327 38.37 -18.37 -3.58
CA ILE A 327 39.69 -17.74 -3.73
C ILE A 327 40.80 -18.70 -3.28
N GLU A 328 40.57 -19.45 -2.19
CA GLU A 328 41.49 -20.51 -1.76
C GLU A 328 41.69 -21.56 -2.88
N ASN A 329 40.62 -22.08 -3.46
CA ASN A 329 40.67 -23.11 -4.50
C ASN A 329 41.47 -22.63 -5.74
N ILE A 330 41.41 -21.34 -6.08
CA ILE A 330 42.12 -20.77 -7.22
C ILE A 330 43.59 -20.49 -6.93
N LEU A 331 43.92 -19.94 -5.75
CA LEU A 331 45.25 -19.38 -5.47
C LEU A 331 46.14 -20.22 -4.53
N LEU A 332 45.61 -21.21 -3.79
CA LEU A 332 46.46 -22.02 -2.91
C LEU A 332 47.54 -22.75 -3.72
N PHE A 333 48.80 -22.57 -3.31
CA PHE A 333 49.94 -23.27 -3.87
C PHE A 333 49.73 -24.78 -3.69
N ASN A 334 49.77 -25.56 -4.78
CA ASN A 334 49.51 -27.02 -4.86
C ASN A 334 48.05 -27.47 -5.02
N CYS A 335 47.08 -26.58 -5.17
CA CYS A 335 45.72 -26.99 -5.54
C CYS A 335 45.71 -27.59 -6.96
N ARG A 336 45.39 -28.88 -7.09
CA ARG A 336 44.97 -29.52 -8.36
C ARG A 336 43.50 -29.22 -8.69
N HIS A 337 42.98 -28.09 -8.19
CA HIS A 337 41.59 -27.72 -8.35
C HIS A 337 41.32 -27.34 -9.82
N PRO A 338 40.20 -27.72 -10.43
CA PRO A 338 39.85 -27.29 -11.78
C PRO A 338 39.93 -25.77 -11.99
N ALA A 339 39.55 -24.98 -10.99
CA ALA A 339 39.59 -23.51 -11.04
C ALA A 339 41.02 -22.93 -11.01
N SER A 340 41.96 -23.52 -10.23
CA SER A 340 43.36 -23.09 -10.25
C SER A 340 44.02 -23.41 -11.59
N ILE A 341 43.72 -24.58 -12.16
CA ILE A 341 44.21 -24.98 -13.48
C ILE A 341 43.68 -24.04 -14.56
N LEU A 342 42.39 -23.68 -14.52
CA LEU A 342 41.78 -22.72 -15.45
C LEU A 342 42.42 -21.32 -15.33
N TYR A 343 42.75 -20.89 -14.10
CA TYR A 343 43.47 -19.65 -13.87
C TYR A 343 44.92 -19.68 -14.36
N ILE A 344 45.62 -20.81 -14.22
CA ILE A 344 46.96 -20.98 -14.79
C ILE A 344 46.87 -20.97 -16.32
N LEU A 345 45.87 -21.65 -16.89
CA LEU A 345 45.60 -21.68 -18.32
C LEU A 345 45.40 -20.26 -18.86
N SER A 346 44.63 -19.42 -18.18
CA SER A 346 44.37 -18.04 -18.62
C SER A 346 45.60 -17.14 -18.64
N LYS A 347 46.67 -17.52 -17.95
CA LYS A 347 47.94 -16.78 -17.90
C LYS A 347 49.01 -17.32 -18.84
N LYS A 348 48.80 -18.47 -19.50
CA LYS A 348 49.78 -19.02 -20.44
C LYS A 348 49.76 -18.24 -21.75
N GLU A 349 50.95 -17.96 -22.27
CA GLU A 349 51.14 -17.32 -23.58
C GLU A 349 50.96 -18.31 -24.73
N GLU A 350 50.74 -17.79 -25.94
CA GLU A 350 50.56 -18.57 -27.17
C GLU A 350 51.71 -19.55 -27.48
N SER A 351 52.89 -19.35 -26.91
CA SER A 351 54.04 -20.27 -27.09
C SER A 351 53.90 -21.62 -26.38
N GLN A 352 52.87 -21.84 -25.55
CA GLN A 352 52.71 -23.01 -24.68
C GLN A 352 51.47 -23.90 -24.98
N TYR A 353 50.92 -23.84 -26.19
CA TYR A 353 49.66 -24.51 -26.57
C TYR A 353 49.57 -26.00 -26.22
N THR A 354 50.64 -26.80 -26.39
CA THR A 354 50.62 -28.23 -26.06
C THR A 354 50.30 -28.45 -24.57
N THR A 355 50.98 -27.72 -23.70
CA THR A 355 50.73 -27.80 -22.25
C THR A 355 49.43 -27.13 -21.83
N ALA A 356 48.87 -26.24 -22.64
CA ALA A 356 47.55 -25.64 -22.41
C ALA A 356 46.44 -26.64 -22.75
N PHE A 357 46.61 -27.41 -23.83
CA PHE A 357 45.67 -28.45 -24.24
C PHE A 357 45.61 -29.61 -23.24
N ASP A 358 46.75 -30.04 -22.71
CA ASP A 358 46.79 -31.10 -21.67
C ASP A 358 46.09 -30.66 -20.38
N LEU A 359 46.26 -29.40 -19.98
CA LEU A 359 45.55 -28.83 -18.82
C LEU A 359 44.05 -28.71 -19.09
N LEU A 360 43.67 -28.28 -20.31
CA LEU A 360 42.27 -28.14 -20.71
C LEU A 360 41.56 -29.49 -20.71
N THR A 361 42.15 -30.52 -21.33
CA THR A 361 41.59 -31.88 -21.34
C THR A 361 41.41 -32.46 -19.94
N THR A 362 42.31 -32.11 -19.01
CA THR A 362 42.19 -32.50 -17.59
C THR A 362 40.97 -31.87 -16.91
N ILE A 363 40.64 -30.61 -17.21
CA ILE A 363 39.55 -29.87 -16.55
C ILE A 363 38.21 -29.96 -17.28
N MET A 364 38.17 -30.40 -18.55
CA MET A 364 36.93 -30.48 -19.35
C MET A 364 35.74 -31.09 -18.61
N PRO A 365 35.87 -32.20 -17.84
CA PRO A 365 34.74 -32.80 -17.14
C PRO A 365 34.10 -31.90 -16.05
N SER A 366 34.88 -30.96 -15.49
CA SER A 366 34.47 -30.10 -14.37
C SER A 366 34.62 -28.61 -14.70
N LEU A 367 34.58 -28.27 -16.00
CA LEU A 367 34.84 -26.92 -16.47
C LEU A 367 33.75 -25.94 -16.05
N ASP A 368 32.48 -26.37 -15.99
CA ASP A 368 31.37 -25.54 -15.50
C ASP A 368 31.58 -25.12 -14.03
N ASP A 369 31.96 -26.06 -13.16
CA ASP A 369 32.28 -25.76 -11.75
C ASP A 369 33.50 -24.85 -11.62
N ALA A 370 34.53 -25.07 -12.46
CA ALA A 370 35.72 -24.21 -12.50
C ALA A 370 35.36 -22.76 -12.89
N VAL A 371 34.49 -22.58 -13.88
CA VAL A 371 34.00 -21.26 -14.32
C VAL A 371 33.20 -20.60 -13.19
N LYS A 372 32.29 -21.33 -12.54
CA LYS A 372 31.50 -20.83 -11.40
C LYS A 372 32.39 -20.41 -10.24
N GLU A 373 33.42 -21.19 -9.92
CA GLU A 373 34.38 -20.84 -8.87
C GLU A 373 35.22 -19.61 -9.23
N CYS A 374 35.69 -19.47 -10.47
CA CYS A 374 36.39 -18.27 -10.91
C CYS A 374 35.51 -17.02 -10.80
N LEU A 375 34.22 -17.12 -11.17
CA LEU A 375 33.26 -16.02 -11.00
C LEU A 375 33.01 -15.70 -9.51
N GLN A 376 32.84 -16.71 -8.66
CA GLN A 376 32.72 -16.52 -7.21
C GLN A 376 34.00 -15.93 -6.59
N GLY A 377 35.17 -16.31 -7.10
CA GLY A 377 36.45 -15.71 -6.76
C GLY A 377 36.50 -14.21 -7.11
N SER A 378 36.04 -13.83 -8.31
CA SER A 378 35.94 -12.44 -8.74
C SER A 378 35.02 -11.60 -7.84
N LEU A 379 33.86 -12.14 -7.43
CA LEU A 379 32.91 -11.44 -6.56
C LEU A 379 33.50 -11.10 -5.18
N ASN A 380 34.27 -12.05 -4.61
CA ASN A 380 34.85 -11.93 -3.27
C ASN A 380 36.22 -11.23 -3.25
N ALA A 381 36.87 -11.05 -4.39
CA ALA A 381 38.15 -10.34 -4.48
C ALA A 381 37.96 -8.82 -4.34
N PHE A 382 38.89 -8.16 -3.63
CA PHE A 382 38.94 -6.70 -3.50
C PHE A 382 39.96 -6.05 -4.45
N ASP A 383 40.99 -6.77 -4.89
CA ASP A 383 41.99 -6.28 -5.84
C ASP A 383 41.47 -6.36 -7.28
N ASN A 384 41.46 -5.21 -7.98
CA ASN A 384 41.02 -5.11 -9.37
C ASN A 384 41.83 -6.00 -10.33
N ASN A 385 43.11 -6.24 -10.05
CA ASN A 385 43.94 -7.11 -10.88
C ASN A 385 43.48 -8.57 -10.78
N LEU A 386 43.12 -9.02 -9.56
CA LEU A 386 42.59 -10.36 -9.34
C LEU A 386 41.20 -10.52 -9.95
N ILE A 387 40.31 -9.54 -9.75
CA ILE A 387 38.97 -9.52 -10.37
C ILE A 387 39.09 -9.69 -11.89
N THR A 388 39.98 -8.92 -12.52
CA THR A 388 40.18 -8.99 -13.98
C THR A 388 40.72 -10.36 -14.39
N SER A 389 41.73 -10.87 -13.70
CA SER A 389 42.36 -12.15 -14.02
C SER A 389 41.40 -13.34 -13.86
N PHE A 390 40.60 -13.37 -12.79
CA PHE A 390 39.61 -14.42 -12.55
C PHE A 390 38.45 -14.35 -13.55
N THR A 391 38.03 -13.14 -13.92
CA THR A 391 36.99 -12.94 -14.93
C THR A 391 37.46 -13.37 -16.33
N GLN A 392 38.73 -13.10 -16.67
CA GLN A 392 39.35 -13.61 -17.90
C GLN A 392 39.41 -15.14 -17.91
N ALA A 393 39.80 -15.78 -16.80
CA ALA A 393 39.81 -17.24 -16.67
C ALA A 393 38.41 -17.84 -16.87
N ALA A 394 37.39 -17.25 -16.23
CA ALA A 394 35.99 -17.65 -16.41
C ALA A 394 35.50 -17.49 -17.87
N ASN A 395 35.89 -16.40 -18.53
CA ASN A 395 35.52 -16.16 -19.94
C ASN A 395 36.17 -17.18 -20.88
N ILE A 396 37.44 -17.53 -20.66
CA ILE A 396 38.12 -18.60 -21.42
C ILE A 396 37.39 -19.93 -21.22
N GLY A 397 37.03 -20.29 -19.98
CA GLY A 397 36.27 -21.52 -19.72
C GLY A 397 34.91 -21.54 -20.43
N LYS A 398 34.20 -20.41 -20.47
CA LYS A 398 32.91 -20.29 -21.18
C LYS A 398 33.03 -20.51 -22.70
N ILE A 399 34.16 -20.17 -23.32
CA ILE A 399 34.38 -20.41 -24.76
C ILE A 399 34.38 -21.91 -25.08
N PHE A 400 34.89 -22.73 -24.16
CA PHE A 400 35.07 -24.17 -24.38
C PHE A 400 33.89 -25.03 -23.91
N GLU A 401 33.03 -24.54 -23.01
CA GLU A 401 31.88 -25.29 -22.48
C GLU A 401 30.55 -24.59 -22.78
N ARG A 402 29.70 -25.21 -23.59
CA ARG A 402 28.38 -24.66 -23.95
C ARG A 402 27.31 -24.87 -22.87
N LYS A 403 27.56 -25.73 -21.88
CA LYS A 403 26.61 -26.03 -20.79
C LYS A 403 26.56 -24.97 -19.69
N VAL A 404 27.50 -24.02 -19.67
CA VAL A 404 27.50 -22.93 -18.69
C VAL A 404 26.27 -22.06 -18.92
N ASP A 405 25.48 -21.88 -17.86
CA ASP A 405 24.32 -21.00 -17.88
C ASP A 405 24.75 -19.56 -18.25
N SER A 406 24.28 -19.10 -19.40
CA SER A 406 24.65 -17.79 -19.93
C SER A 406 24.01 -16.65 -19.17
N ASP A 407 22.84 -16.87 -18.56
CA ASP A 407 22.11 -15.86 -17.80
C ASP A 407 22.81 -15.62 -16.46
N TYR A 408 23.09 -16.70 -15.70
CA TYR A 408 23.89 -16.62 -14.47
C TYR A 408 25.26 -15.96 -14.70
N PHE A 409 25.94 -16.31 -15.80
CA PHE A 409 27.23 -15.72 -16.14
C PHE A 409 27.10 -14.20 -16.40
N ALA A 410 26.09 -13.77 -17.17
CA ALA A 410 25.86 -12.37 -17.48
C ALA A 410 25.49 -11.55 -16.23
N GLU A 411 24.58 -12.06 -15.40
CA GLU A 411 24.18 -11.41 -14.14
C GLU A 411 25.33 -11.28 -13.15
N THR A 412 26.17 -12.31 -13.06
CA THR A 412 27.36 -12.29 -12.19
C THR A 412 28.35 -11.23 -12.66
N LEU A 413 28.61 -11.13 -13.97
CA LEU A 413 29.45 -10.06 -14.52
C LEU A 413 28.87 -8.66 -14.28
N LYS A 414 27.55 -8.50 -14.43
CA LYS A 414 26.86 -7.23 -14.09
C LYS A 414 27.15 -6.86 -12.62
N THR A 415 27.00 -7.82 -11.71
CA THR A 415 27.25 -7.63 -10.27
C THR A 415 28.71 -7.30 -9.95
N ILE A 416 29.68 -8.02 -10.55
CA ILE A 416 31.12 -7.74 -10.40
C ILE A 416 31.43 -6.30 -10.84
N LYS A 417 30.87 -5.88 -11.97
CA LYS A 417 31.08 -4.52 -12.48
C LYS A 417 30.49 -3.46 -11.55
N VAL A 418 29.28 -3.67 -11.03
CA VAL A 418 28.66 -2.77 -10.05
C VAL A 418 29.52 -2.66 -8.79
N LEU A 419 29.91 -3.79 -8.19
CA LEU A 419 30.78 -3.83 -7.00
C LEU A 419 32.12 -3.12 -7.21
N SER A 420 32.78 -3.37 -8.34
CA SER A 420 34.06 -2.72 -8.68
C SER A 420 33.90 -1.19 -8.80
N ASN A 421 32.81 -0.71 -9.42
CA ASN A 421 32.55 0.72 -9.51
C ASN A 421 32.26 1.35 -8.15
N LEU A 422 31.44 0.71 -7.30
CA LEU A 422 31.14 1.19 -5.93
C LEU A 422 32.40 1.34 -5.07
N ARG A 423 33.34 0.38 -5.21
CA ARG A 423 34.62 0.37 -4.50
C ARG A 423 35.59 1.45 -5.01
N ALA A 424 35.36 2.07 -6.16
CA ALA A 424 36.26 3.09 -6.70
C ALA A 424 36.45 4.25 -5.70
N SER A 425 37.67 4.79 -5.65
CA SER A 425 38.08 5.79 -4.66
C SER A 425 37.25 7.07 -4.66
N PHE A 426 36.72 7.48 -5.82
CA PHE A 426 35.88 8.69 -5.92
C PHE A 426 34.47 8.49 -5.34
N ILE A 427 33.98 7.24 -5.29
CA ILE A 427 32.69 6.90 -4.67
C ILE A 427 32.89 6.64 -3.18
N GLY A 428 33.91 5.84 -2.84
CA GLY A 428 34.26 5.52 -1.46
C GLY A 428 33.33 4.50 -0.78
N MET A 429 32.64 3.65 -1.54
CA MET A 429 31.69 2.65 -1.00
C MET A 429 32.23 1.22 -1.14
N ALA A 430 33.14 0.85 -0.24
CA ALA A 430 33.77 -0.48 -0.23
C ALA A 430 32.84 -1.58 0.31
N LEU A 431 31.95 -2.07 -0.55
CA LEU A 431 31.04 -3.18 -0.28
C LEU A 431 31.66 -4.54 -0.63
N SER A 432 31.48 -5.53 0.23
CA SER A 432 31.73 -6.93 -0.12
C SER A 432 30.55 -7.52 -0.90
N PHE A 433 30.75 -8.68 -1.53
CA PHE A 433 29.65 -9.37 -2.21
C PHE A 433 28.54 -9.79 -1.24
N ARG A 434 28.88 -10.28 -0.05
CA ARG A 434 27.91 -10.68 0.97
C ARG A 434 27.07 -9.50 1.46
N GLN A 435 27.70 -8.34 1.64
CA GLN A 435 26.99 -7.12 2.01
C GLN A 435 26.05 -6.65 0.90
N TYR A 436 26.47 -6.76 -0.36
CA TYR A 436 25.62 -6.48 -1.52
C TYR A 436 24.40 -7.43 -1.59
N GLN A 437 24.58 -8.72 -1.32
CA GLN A 437 23.46 -9.68 -1.30
C GLN A 437 22.44 -9.34 -0.22
N LYS A 438 22.87 -8.84 0.94
CA LYS A 438 21.97 -8.47 2.03
C LYS A 438 21.26 -7.14 1.80
N LEU A 439 21.96 -6.15 1.25
CA LEU A 439 21.36 -4.85 0.91
C LEU A 439 20.44 -4.93 -0.30
N GLU A 440 20.72 -5.88 -1.19
CA GLU A 440 20.18 -5.94 -2.54
C GLU A 440 20.48 -4.66 -3.34
N ILE A 441 20.14 -4.68 -4.64
CA ILE A 441 20.37 -3.52 -5.50
C ILE A 441 19.61 -2.28 -5.02
N ARG A 442 18.41 -2.46 -4.43
CA ARG A 442 17.59 -1.38 -3.89
C ARG A 442 18.28 -0.65 -2.73
N GLY A 443 18.83 -1.40 -1.76
CA GLY A 443 19.54 -0.80 -0.63
C GLY A 443 20.85 -0.11 -1.04
N VAL A 444 21.52 -0.60 -2.10
CA VAL A 444 22.69 0.07 -2.67
C VAL A 444 22.32 1.41 -3.30
N ILE A 445 21.23 1.47 -4.06
CA ILE A 445 20.74 2.71 -4.67
C ILE A 445 20.36 3.72 -3.59
N ASP A 446 19.66 3.29 -2.54
CA ASP A 446 19.26 4.15 -1.43
C ASP A 446 20.47 4.77 -0.72
N ARG A 447 21.53 3.99 -0.54
CA ARG A 447 22.80 4.47 0.01
C ARG A 447 23.48 5.50 -0.90
N LEU A 448 23.46 5.30 -2.21
CA LEU A 448 24.00 6.27 -3.17
C LEU A 448 23.19 7.57 -3.21
N ILE A 449 21.85 7.47 -3.13
CA ILE A 449 20.94 8.61 -3.02
C ILE A 449 21.26 9.43 -1.75
N ASP A 450 21.41 8.76 -0.61
CA ASP A 450 21.74 9.40 0.66
C ASP A 450 23.09 10.14 0.64
N LEU A 451 24.06 9.64 -0.12
CA LEU A 451 25.37 10.30 -0.33
C LEU A 451 25.36 11.31 -1.48
N SER A 452 24.21 11.55 -2.12
CA SER A 452 24.06 12.44 -3.28
C SER A 452 24.89 12.04 -4.51
N HIS A 453 25.21 10.74 -4.67
CA HIS A 453 25.89 10.18 -5.84
C HIS A 453 24.91 9.89 -6.99
N TRP A 454 24.12 10.90 -7.38
CA TRP A 454 23.02 10.79 -8.36
C TRP A 454 23.42 10.16 -9.70
N PRO A 455 24.53 10.57 -10.35
CA PRO A 455 24.88 10.04 -11.67
C PRO A 455 25.20 8.54 -11.62
N MET A 456 25.87 8.08 -10.57
CA MET A 456 26.19 6.66 -10.41
C MET A 456 24.93 5.85 -10.14
N ALA A 457 24.04 6.33 -9.26
CA ALA A 457 22.78 5.67 -8.99
C ALA A 457 21.95 5.48 -10.27
N MET A 458 21.81 6.54 -11.10
CA MET A 458 21.11 6.46 -12.38
C MET A 458 21.74 5.45 -13.35
N ARG A 459 23.08 5.48 -13.50
CA ARG A 459 23.81 4.55 -14.37
C ARG A 459 23.63 3.10 -13.93
N ILE A 460 23.63 2.83 -12.63
CA ILE A 460 23.41 1.50 -12.08
C ILE A 460 21.96 1.05 -12.33
N CYS A 461 20.97 1.92 -12.12
CA CYS A 461 19.56 1.61 -12.43
C CYS A 461 19.35 1.24 -13.91
N GLU A 462 19.94 2.01 -14.83
CA GLU A 462 19.90 1.73 -16.27
C GLU A 462 20.61 0.41 -16.61
N TYR A 463 21.78 0.16 -16.02
CA TYR A 463 22.60 -1.02 -16.31
C TYR A 463 22.01 -2.33 -15.78
N MET A 464 21.35 -2.26 -14.62
CA MET A 464 20.66 -3.38 -13.99
C MET A 464 19.22 -3.56 -14.50
N GLU A 465 18.76 -2.68 -15.39
CA GLU A 465 17.43 -2.75 -16.02
C GLU A 465 16.29 -2.77 -14.98
N LEU A 466 16.41 -1.95 -13.94
CA LEU A 466 15.41 -1.90 -12.87
C LEU A 466 14.08 -1.31 -13.37
N PRO A 467 12.95 -1.73 -12.77
CA PRO A 467 11.66 -1.09 -13.02
C PRO A 467 11.76 0.43 -12.82
N LEU A 468 11.15 1.19 -13.74
CA LEU A 468 11.30 2.64 -13.78
C LEU A 468 10.96 3.33 -12.45
N GLU A 469 9.91 2.86 -11.78
CA GLU A 469 9.43 3.37 -10.49
C GLU A 469 10.48 3.23 -9.38
N GLU A 470 11.11 2.06 -9.26
CA GLU A 470 12.08 1.76 -8.19
C GLU A 470 13.51 2.19 -8.54
N GLY A 471 13.80 2.37 -9.83
CA GLY A 471 15.11 2.77 -10.33
C GLY A 471 15.19 4.26 -10.61
N VAL A 472 15.10 4.62 -11.90
CA VAL A 472 15.38 5.96 -12.42
C VAL A 472 14.44 7.02 -11.84
N HIS A 473 13.14 6.72 -11.71
CA HIS A 473 12.16 7.68 -11.20
C HIS A 473 12.41 8.03 -9.73
N LYS A 474 12.71 7.02 -8.90
CA LYS A 474 13.08 7.23 -7.50
C LYS A 474 14.31 8.13 -7.36
N VAL A 475 15.40 7.81 -8.06
CA VAL A 475 16.64 8.59 -8.00
C VAL A 475 16.41 10.03 -8.46
N PHE A 476 15.66 10.21 -9.56
CA PHE A 476 15.32 11.55 -10.08
C PHE A 476 14.45 12.34 -9.10
N ALA A 477 13.45 11.70 -8.49
CA ALA A 477 12.57 12.36 -7.52
C ALA A 477 13.37 12.86 -6.32
N HIS A 478 14.20 12.02 -5.72
CA HIS A 478 15.07 12.41 -4.61
C HIS A 478 16.08 13.51 -5.00
N TRP A 479 16.63 13.46 -6.21
CA TRP A 479 17.48 14.53 -6.74
C TRP A 479 16.71 15.86 -6.85
N ALA A 480 15.52 15.85 -7.44
CA ALA A 480 14.70 17.04 -7.65
C ALA A 480 14.30 17.68 -6.31
N ILE A 481 13.93 16.86 -5.33
CA ILE A 481 13.63 17.31 -3.96
C ILE A 481 14.86 17.98 -3.33
N ASN A 482 16.04 17.34 -3.38
CA ASN A 482 17.28 17.91 -2.85
C ASN A 482 17.69 19.20 -3.59
N PHE A 483 17.47 19.26 -4.91
CA PHE A 483 17.71 20.46 -5.71
C PHE A 483 16.82 21.63 -5.25
N ILE A 484 15.53 21.39 -5.05
CA ILE A 484 14.58 22.39 -4.55
C ILE A 484 14.98 22.86 -3.14
N GLU A 485 15.41 21.95 -2.27
CA GLU A 485 15.86 22.31 -0.92
C GLU A 485 17.10 23.21 -0.93
N ARG A 486 18.10 22.90 -1.76
CA ARG A 486 19.29 23.75 -1.92
C ARG A 486 18.93 25.14 -2.44
N CYS A 487 18.06 25.21 -3.47
CA CYS A 487 17.62 26.51 -3.98
C CYS A 487 16.89 27.34 -2.91
N LYS A 488 16.16 26.72 -1.98
CA LYS A 488 15.54 27.43 -0.85
C LYS A 488 16.56 27.94 0.16
N GLU A 489 17.57 27.15 0.47
CA GLU A 489 18.64 27.58 1.37
C GLU A 489 19.39 28.78 0.78
N ASP A 490 19.67 28.74 -0.54
CA ASP A 490 20.28 29.86 -1.26
C ASP A 490 19.40 31.12 -1.25
N LEU A 491 18.07 30.98 -1.38
CA LEU A 491 17.11 32.08 -1.24
C LEU A 491 17.12 32.68 0.17
N ARG A 492 17.19 31.84 1.20
CA ARG A 492 17.26 32.30 2.61
C ARG A 492 18.59 33.02 2.90
N ASN A 493 19.66 32.61 2.23
CA ASN A 493 21.00 33.17 2.40
C ASN A 493 21.30 34.38 1.48
N ASN A 494 20.34 34.81 0.64
CA ASN A 494 20.48 35.92 -0.33
C ASN A 494 21.61 35.73 -1.38
N ASP A 495 22.04 34.49 -1.65
CA ASP A 495 23.18 34.24 -2.55
C ASP A 495 22.76 34.16 -4.04
N LYS A 496 21.59 33.58 -4.34
CA LYS A 496 21.03 33.48 -5.70
C LYS A 496 19.50 33.44 -5.70
N ASN A 497 18.88 34.31 -6.50
CA ASN A 497 17.43 34.34 -6.72
C ASN A 497 17.07 33.58 -8.00
N LEU A 498 16.88 32.26 -7.89
CA LEU A 498 16.35 31.44 -8.98
C LEU A 498 14.82 31.48 -8.90
N SER A 499 14.12 31.87 -9.97
CA SER A 499 12.65 31.92 -10.01
C SER A 499 12.03 30.52 -9.98
N ILE A 500 10.80 30.37 -9.48
CA ILE A 500 10.05 29.10 -9.45
C ILE A 500 9.95 28.48 -10.85
N ASN A 501 9.69 29.31 -11.86
CA ASN A 501 9.59 28.85 -13.25
C ASN A 501 10.93 28.35 -13.80
N GLU A 502 12.03 28.98 -13.40
CA GLU A 502 13.37 28.56 -13.78
C GLU A 502 13.79 27.27 -13.05
N MET A 503 13.36 27.08 -11.78
CA MET A 503 13.53 25.81 -11.06
C MET A 503 12.78 24.68 -11.78
N ALA A 504 11.51 24.93 -12.14
CA ALA A 504 10.69 23.97 -12.88
C ALA A 504 11.31 23.64 -14.25
N ASN A 505 11.76 24.66 -14.99
CA ASN A 505 12.43 24.46 -16.29
C ASN A 505 13.69 23.61 -16.16
N THR A 506 14.53 23.84 -15.13
CA THR A 506 15.73 23.02 -14.89
C THR A 506 15.38 21.55 -14.63
N ILE A 507 14.29 21.30 -13.89
CA ILE A 507 13.80 19.94 -13.64
C ILE A 507 13.30 19.33 -14.96
N PHE A 508 12.54 20.06 -15.76
CA PHE A 508 12.03 19.59 -17.04
C PHE A 508 13.14 19.29 -18.05
N GLU A 509 14.12 20.19 -18.22
CA GLU A 509 15.28 19.99 -19.11
C GLU A 509 16.06 18.71 -18.78
N LYS A 510 16.22 18.39 -17.49
CA LYS A 510 16.88 17.14 -17.09
C LYS A 510 15.98 15.93 -17.24
N ALA A 511 14.68 16.09 -17.06
CA ALA A 511 13.70 15.03 -17.26
C ALA A 511 13.47 14.68 -18.74
N GLU A 512 13.75 15.58 -19.69
CA GLU A 512 13.61 15.32 -21.13
C GLU A 512 14.39 14.08 -21.60
N LYS A 513 15.52 13.78 -20.94
CA LYS A 513 16.31 12.57 -21.21
C LYS A 513 15.58 11.27 -20.89
N TYR A 514 14.48 11.36 -20.13
CA TYR A 514 13.74 10.24 -19.56
C TYR A 514 12.22 10.46 -19.76
N PRO A 515 11.66 10.03 -20.92
CA PRO A 515 10.31 10.42 -21.35
C PRO A 515 9.15 9.90 -20.47
N ASN A 516 9.43 8.94 -19.58
CA ASN A 516 8.44 8.28 -18.73
C ASN A 516 8.49 8.72 -17.26
N ILE A 517 9.31 9.71 -16.90
CA ILE A 517 9.40 10.20 -15.52
C ILE A 517 8.04 10.68 -15.03
N SER A 518 7.65 10.18 -13.85
CA SER A 518 6.53 10.74 -13.09
C SER A 518 7.00 11.90 -12.22
N TYR A 519 6.30 13.03 -12.34
CA TYR A 519 6.46 14.22 -11.51
C TYR A 519 5.58 14.17 -10.25
N ALA A 520 4.64 13.22 -10.18
CA ALA A 520 3.71 13.06 -9.07
C ALA A 520 4.41 12.88 -7.72
N GLU A 521 5.47 12.04 -7.64
CA GLU A 521 6.17 11.81 -6.37
C GLU A 521 6.95 13.04 -5.89
N ILE A 522 7.49 13.84 -6.84
CA ILE A 522 8.14 15.12 -6.53
C ILE A 522 7.11 16.09 -5.97
N ALA A 523 5.95 16.22 -6.62
CA ALA A 523 4.88 17.09 -6.18
C ALA A 523 4.32 16.67 -4.81
N LYS A 524 4.12 15.36 -4.60
CA LYS A 524 3.71 14.78 -3.32
C LYS A 524 4.63 15.18 -2.18
N GLU A 525 5.94 15.02 -2.39
CA GLU A 525 6.89 15.37 -1.34
C GLU A 525 6.94 16.87 -1.07
N ILE A 526 6.75 17.70 -2.10
CA ILE A 526 6.60 19.14 -1.92
C ILE A 526 5.34 19.46 -1.10
N TYR A 527 4.20 18.83 -1.40
CA TYR A 527 2.94 19.03 -0.67
C TYR A 527 3.04 18.59 0.79
N ASN A 528 3.68 17.44 1.07
CA ASN A 528 3.88 16.95 2.44
C ASN A 528 4.74 17.89 3.27
N ARG A 529 5.70 18.58 2.63
CA ARG A 529 6.66 19.48 3.31
C ARG A 529 6.23 20.94 3.34
N SER A 530 5.29 21.36 2.50
CA SER A 530 4.82 22.75 2.47
C SER A 530 3.91 23.05 3.67
N SER A 531 4.22 24.09 4.44
CA SER A 531 3.23 24.71 5.32
C SER A 531 2.17 25.42 4.47
N LYS A 532 0.95 25.63 5.00
CA LYS A 532 -0.11 26.39 4.30
C LYS A 532 0.31 27.81 3.92
N ASP A 533 1.34 28.35 4.57
CA ASP A 533 1.85 29.70 4.33
C ASP A 533 2.85 29.77 3.15
N ASP A 534 3.37 28.62 2.67
CA ASP A 534 4.34 28.55 1.56
C ASP A 534 3.65 28.46 0.19
N ASN A 535 2.84 29.48 -0.15
CA ASN A 535 2.08 29.54 -1.41
C ASN A 535 2.93 29.35 -2.67
N GLU A 536 4.22 29.66 -2.62
CA GLU A 536 5.15 29.51 -3.74
C GLU A 536 5.51 28.05 -4.04
N LEU A 537 5.59 27.19 -3.03
CA LEU A 537 5.88 25.77 -3.21
C LEU A 537 4.70 25.00 -3.75
N LEU A 538 3.50 25.38 -3.29
CA LEU A 538 2.26 24.84 -3.82
C LEU A 538 2.14 25.14 -5.32
N LYS A 539 2.54 26.35 -5.75
CA LYS A 539 2.61 26.70 -7.17
C LYS A 539 3.64 25.86 -7.94
N LEU A 540 4.82 25.60 -7.38
CA LEU A 540 5.81 24.73 -8.02
C LEU A 540 5.27 23.31 -8.19
N ALA A 541 4.66 22.74 -7.15
CA ALA A 541 4.06 21.41 -7.19
C ALA A 541 2.93 21.33 -8.22
N ASP A 542 2.09 22.36 -8.32
CA ASP A 542 1.04 22.47 -9.33
C ASP A 542 1.64 22.49 -10.75
N ILE A 543 2.69 23.29 -11.00
CA ILE A 543 3.40 23.34 -12.30
C ILE A 543 3.99 21.98 -12.69
N LEU A 544 4.58 21.27 -11.72
CA LEU A 544 5.13 19.94 -11.94
C LEU A 544 4.04 18.90 -12.25
N LEU A 545 2.91 18.96 -11.53
CA LEU A 545 1.76 18.08 -11.79
C LEU A 545 1.05 18.36 -13.11
N ASP A 546 1.03 19.61 -13.58
CA ASP A 546 0.46 19.93 -14.88
C ASP A 546 1.20 19.20 -16.01
N LYS A 547 2.50 18.94 -15.85
CA LYS A 547 3.32 18.15 -16.79
C LYS A 547 3.21 16.63 -16.63
N GLU A 548 2.64 16.13 -15.55
CA GLU A 548 2.41 14.69 -15.36
C GLU A 548 1.50 14.14 -16.47
N LYS A 549 1.75 12.91 -16.94
CA LYS A 549 0.95 12.30 -18.03
C LYS A 549 -0.22 11.49 -17.49
N ASP A 550 -0.04 10.84 -16.34
CA ASP A 550 -1.08 10.01 -15.75
C ASP A 550 -2.07 10.85 -14.93
N ILE A 551 -3.30 10.95 -15.45
CA ILE A 551 -4.42 11.64 -14.81
C ILE A 551 -4.77 11.00 -13.46
N SER A 552 -4.64 9.68 -13.34
CA SER A 552 -4.97 8.92 -12.12
C SER A 552 -4.06 9.33 -10.96
N LEU A 553 -2.76 9.45 -11.23
CA LEU A 553 -1.78 9.94 -10.26
C LEU A 553 -2.05 11.40 -9.93
N LYS A 554 -2.34 12.27 -10.90
CA LYS A 554 -2.69 13.68 -10.63
C LYS A 554 -3.87 13.82 -9.67
N VAL A 555 -4.97 13.08 -9.92
CA VAL A 555 -6.14 13.08 -9.03
C VAL A 555 -5.74 12.64 -7.63
N LYS A 556 -5.01 11.52 -7.50
CA LYS A 556 -4.52 11.05 -6.19
C LYS A 556 -3.67 12.09 -5.47
N MET A 557 -2.79 12.80 -6.18
CA MET A 557 -1.95 13.84 -5.58
C MET A 557 -2.76 15.05 -5.11
N TYR A 558 -3.75 15.51 -5.89
CA TYR A 558 -4.63 16.61 -5.47
C TYR A 558 -5.51 16.24 -4.27
N LEU A 559 -5.95 14.98 -4.16
CA LEU A 559 -6.67 14.48 -2.99
C LEU A 559 -5.78 14.48 -1.74
N GLN A 560 -4.55 14.00 -1.85
CA GLN A 560 -3.58 14.00 -0.73
C GLN A 560 -3.24 15.42 -0.27
N SER A 561 -3.11 16.38 -1.19
CA SER A 561 -2.86 17.79 -0.89
C SER A 561 -4.10 18.56 -0.42
N LYS A 562 -5.26 17.87 -0.27
CA LYS A 562 -6.55 18.45 0.13
C LYS A 562 -7.07 19.55 -0.81
N GLN A 563 -6.63 19.56 -2.06
CA GLN A 563 -7.13 20.44 -3.12
C GLN A 563 -8.35 19.80 -3.80
N TRP A 564 -9.44 19.64 -3.04
CA TRP A 564 -10.63 18.90 -3.45
C TRP A 564 -11.26 19.41 -4.75
N ASP A 565 -11.40 20.73 -4.91
CA ASP A 565 -12.03 21.33 -6.10
C ASP A 565 -11.29 20.98 -7.39
N LYS A 566 -9.94 21.00 -7.36
CA LYS A 566 -9.11 20.61 -8.52
C LYS A 566 -9.21 19.12 -8.80
N ALA A 567 -9.23 18.28 -7.76
CA ALA A 567 -9.37 16.83 -7.92
C ALA A 567 -10.73 16.46 -8.53
N ILE A 568 -11.83 17.06 -8.05
CA ILE A 568 -13.19 16.87 -8.57
C ILE A 568 -13.25 17.33 -10.03
N MET A 569 -12.75 18.53 -10.34
CA MET A 569 -12.71 19.05 -11.71
C MET A 569 -11.93 18.14 -12.66
N LEU A 570 -10.75 17.66 -12.23
CA LEU A 570 -9.91 16.80 -13.05
C LEU A 570 -10.55 15.42 -13.28
N ALA A 571 -11.16 14.85 -12.24
CA ALA A 571 -11.89 13.60 -12.35
C ALA A 571 -13.07 13.75 -13.31
N ASP A 572 -13.91 14.79 -13.17
CA ASP A 572 -15.06 15.08 -14.06
C ASP A 572 -14.63 15.23 -15.53
N ARG A 573 -13.49 15.91 -15.77
CA ARG A 573 -12.91 16.01 -17.13
C ARG A 573 -12.38 14.68 -17.66
N SER A 574 -11.91 13.78 -16.79
CA SER A 574 -11.36 12.49 -17.21
C SER A 574 -12.43 11.52 -17.71
N GLN A 575 -13.69 11.70 -17.29
CA GLN A 575 -14.81 10.82 -17.63
C GLN A 575 -14.63 9.35 -17.23
N ARG A 576 -13.78 9.07 -16.23
CA ARG A 576 -13.50 7.70 -15.78
C ARG A 576 -14.19 7.38 -14.44
N PRO A 577 -15.06 6.35 -14.38
CA PRO A 577 -15.78 5.98 -13.15
C PRO A 577 -14.89 5.55 -11.97
N ASP A 578 -13.74 4.93 -12.26
CA ASP A 578 -12.77 4.52 -11.22
C ASP A 578 -12.20 5.72 -10.46
N LEU A 579 -11.95 6.83 -11.15
CA LEU A 579 -11.50 8.07 -10.55
C LEU A 579 -12.61 8.77 -9.76
N TYR A 580 -13.87 8.70 -10.21
CA TYR A 580 -15.02 9.20 -9.43
C TYR A 580 -15.12 8.48 -8.09
N TYR A 581 -15.05 7.14 -8.10
CA TYR A 581 -15.06 6.35 -6.89
C TYR A 581 -13.90 6.73 -5.96
N THR A 582 -12.68 6.82 -6.48
CA THR A 582 -11.49 7.21 -5.70
C THR A 582 -11.66 8.58 -5.03
N VAL A 583 -12.21 9.56 -5.76
CA VAL A 583 -12.48 10.90 -5.23
C VAL A 583 -13.57 10.86 -4.16
N ILE A 584 -14.72 10.25 -4.46
CA ILE A 584 -15.86 10.18 -3.53
C ILE A 584 -15.47 9.45 -2.23
N ASP A 585 -14.76 8.33 -2.34
CA ASP A 585 -14.30 7.56 -1.18
C ASP A 585 -13.36 8.37 -0.28
N SER A 586 -12.41 9.10 -0.86
CA SER A 586 -11.52 9.98 -0.10
C SER A 586 -12.26 11.17 0.57
N LEU A 587 -13.35 11.62 -0.04
CA LEU A 587 -14.16 12.74 0.45
C LEU A 587 -15.11 12.35 1.58
N LYS A 588 -15.35 11.05 1.86
CA LYS A 588 -16.22 10.59 2.96
C LYS A 588 -15.85 11.15 4.34
N SER A 589 -14.61 11.61 4.50
CA SER A 589 -14.14 12.29 5.71
C SER A 589 -14.77 13.68 5.94
N ILE A 590 -15.43 14.24 4.93
CA ILE A 590 -16.09 15.55 4.93
C ILE A 590 -17.62 15.33 5.00
N PRO A 591 -18.39 16.21 5.67
CA PRO A 591 -19.85 16.12 5.67
C PRO A 591 -20.44 16.10 4.25
N TYR A 592 -21.35 15.17 3.98
CA TYR A 592 -21.97 14.96 2.66
C TYR A 592 -22.62 16.22 2.08
N SER A 593 -23.19 17.10 2.92
CA SER A 593 -23.75 18.40 2.49
C SER A 593 -22.72 19.30 1.81
N LYS A 594 -21.49 19.32 2.31
CA LYS A 594 -20.40 20.11 1.73
C LYS A 594 -19.89 19.48 0.43
N ILE A 595 -19.84 18.15 0.35
CA ILE A 595 -19.47 17.42 -0.87
C ILE A 595 -20.50 17.67 -1.98
N PHE A 596 -21.78 17.68 -1.63
CA PHE A 596 -22.87 17.97 -2.57
C PHE A 596 -22.70 19.35 -3.22
N VAL A 597 -22.38 20.37 -2.42
CA VAL A 597 -22.12 21.73 -2.93
C VAL A 597 -20.87 21.77 -3.82
N MET A 598 -19.78 21.10 -3.42
CA MET A 598 -18.53 21.05 -4.21
C MET A 598 -18.73 20.35 -5.57
N THR A 599 -19.49 19.26 -5.59
CA THR A 599 -19.75 18.47 -6.80
C THR A 599 -20.81 19.08 -7.70
N SER A 600 -21.68 19.98 -7.21
CA SER A 600 -22.78 20.60 -7.98
C SER A 600 -22.35 21.22 -9.31
N LYS A 601 -21.12 21.75 -9.40
CA LYS A 601 -20.54 22.35 -10.62
C LYS A 601 -20.09 21.31 -11.67
N HIS A 602 -20.07 20.03 -11.30
CA HIS A 602 -19.49 18.92 -12.04
C HIS A 602 -20.52 17.78 -12.21
N PRO A 603 -21.34 17.79 -13.29
CA PRO A 603 -22.54 16.96 -13.39
C PRO A 603 -22.31 15.45 -13.33
N ASN A 604 -21.19 14.95 -13.87
CA ASN A 604 -20.97 13.49 -13.95
C ASN A 604 -20.64 12.95 -12.56
N ILE A 605 -19.64 13.52 -11.89
CA ILE A 605 -19.25 13.11 -10.55
C ILE A 605 -20.36 13.39 -9.52
N HIS A 606 -21.18 14.43 -9.74
CA HIS A 606 -22.34 14.71 -8.90
C HIS A 606 -23.41 13.63 -9.00
N SER A 607 -23.70 13.13 -10.21
CA SER A 607 -24.65 12.03 -10.41
C SER A 607 -24.16 10.73 -9.74
N TYR A 608 -22.88 10.40 -9.94
CA TYR A 608 -22.26 9.24 -9.27
C TYR A 608 -22.25 9.38 -7.75
N PHE A 609 -22.04 10.59 -7.22
CA PHE A 609 -22.13 10.85 -5.79
C PHE A 609 -23.53 10.59 -5.24
N LYS A 610 -24.58 10.99 -5.97
CA LYS A 610 -25.98 10.70 -5.58
C LYS A 610 -26.22 9.19 -5.49
N GLU A 611 -25.90 8.44 -6.54
CA GLU A 611 -26.06 6.96 -6.55
C GLU A 611 -25.27 6.27 -5.43
N PHE A 612 -24.06 6.74 -5.16
CA PHE A 612 -23.22 6.16 -4.12
C PHE A 612 -23.76 6.44 -2.71
N THR A 613 -24.26 7.66 -2.48
CA THR A 613 -24.85 8.06 -1.19
C THR A 613 -26.22 7.38 -0.97
N GLU A 614 -26.97 7.07 -2.03
CA GLU A 614 -28.20 6.27 -1.96
C GLU A 614 -27.95 4.88 -1.37
N GLN A 615 -26.81 4.25 -1.69
CA GLN A 615 -26.45 2.92 -1.21
C GLN A 615 -25.85 2.95 0.20
N ASP A 616 -24.94 3.90 0.49
CA ASP A 616 -24.21 3.96 1.75
C ASP A 616 -25.05 4.56 2.90
N SER A 617 -25.77 5.67 2.64
CA SER A 617 -26.42 6.49 3.67
C SER A 617 -27.66 7.23 3.14
N PRO A 618 -28.81 6.53 2.98
CA PRO A 618 -30.01 7.13 2.39
C PRO A 618 -30.58 8.29 3.22
N ASP A 619 -30.49 8.23 4.55
CA ASP A 619 -31.01 9.28 5.44
C ASP A 619 -30.30 10.63 5.26
N ASP A 620 -28.97 10.59 5.09
CA ASP A 620 -28.15 11.77 4.84
C ASP A 620 -28.50 12.40 3.49
N LEU A 621 -28.73 11.58 2.46
CA LEU A 621 -29.14 12.06 1.15
C LEU A 621 -30.51 12.76 1.18
N ILE A 622 -31.48 12.20 1.92
CA ILE A 622 -32.80 12.83 2.13
C ILE A 622 -32.63 14.20 2.81
N SER A 623 -31.73 14.29 3.80
CA SER A 623 -31.46 15.56 4.49
C SER A 623 -30.89 16.61 3.54
N ILE A 624 -30.03 16.20 2.60
CA ILE A 624 -29.43 17.06 1.59
C ILE A 624 -30.47 17.52 0.57
N TYR A 625 -31.31 16.62 0.07
CA TYR A 625 -32.38 17.00 -0.86
C TYR A 625 -33.40 17.94 -0.22
N LYS A 626 -33.71 17.77 1.08
CA LYS A 626 -34.56 18.70 1.85
C LYS A 626 -33.92 20.06 2.01
N ALA A 627 -32.62 20.12 2.29
CA ALA A 627 -31.91 21.38 2.47
C ALA A 627 -31.73 22.19 1.17
N ASN A 628 -31.67 21.50 0.03
CA ASN A 628 -31.44 22.09 -1.29
C ASN A 628 -32.72 22.22 -2.14
N ASP A 629 -33.90 22.00 -1.56
CA ASP A 629 -35.21 22.08 -2.24
C ASP A 629 -35.33 21.17 -3.50
N GLU A 630 -34.64 20.02 -3.53
CA GLU A 630 -34.75 19.03 -4.61
C GLU A 630 -36.01 18.15 -4.45
N PHE A 631 -37.20 18.77 -4.56
CA PHE A 631 -38.49 18.10 -4.29
C PHE A 631 -38.80 16.93 -5.22
N ILE A 632 -38.28 16.93 -6.47
CA ILE A 632 -38.46 15.82 -7.42
C ILE A 632 -37.80 14.54 -6.89
N GLN A 633 -36.54 14.65 -6.48
CA GLN A 633 -35.77 13.48 -6.03
C GLN A 633 -36.28 12.97 -4.68
N LEU A 634 -36.70 13.87 -3.79
CA LEU A 634 -37.40 13.49 -2.56
C LEU A 634 -38.66 12.67 -2.84
N ALA A 635 -39.51 13.16 -3.75
CA ALA A 635 -40.75 12.50 -4.08
C ALA A 635 -40.52 11.12 -4.70
N LEU A 636 -39.56 11.00 -5.62
CA LEU A 636 -39.17 9.72 -6.23
C LEU A 636 -38.60 8.74 -5.21
N HIS A 637 -37.75 9.20 -4.29
CA HIS A 637 -37.18 8.36 -3.23
C HIS A 637 -38.25 7.81 -2.27
N TYR A 638 -39.19 8.64 -1.84
CA TYR A 638 -40.29 8.15 -0.99
C TYR A 638 -41.18 7.16 -1.73
N VAL A 639 -41.43 7.35 -3.03
CA VAL A 639 -42.22 6.42 -3.86
C VAL A 639 -41.46 5.11 -4.08
N SER A 640 -40.17 5.14 -4.43
CA SER A 640 -39.38 3.92 -4.67
C SER A 640 -39.29 3.04 -3.42
N ASN A 641 -39.09 3.64 -2.24
CA ASN A 641 -39.04 2.92 -0.97
C ASN A 641 -40.35 2.22 -0.59
N THR A 642 -41.50 2.62 -1.14
CA THR A 642 -42.76 1.89 -0.93
C THR A 642 -42.85 0.58 -1.70
N SER A 643 -42.05 0.43 -2.76
CA SER A 643 -42.11 -0.70 -3.70
C SER A 643 -41.32 -1.93 -3.23
N VAL A 644 -40.39 -1.74 -2.29
CA VAL A 644 -39.39 -2.76 -1.89
C VAL A 644 -39.94 -3.76 -0.87
N ASP A 645 -41.00 -3.39 -0.13
CA ASP A 645 -41.38 -4.10 1.09
C ASP A 645 -42.84 -4.60 1.03
N ASN A 646 -43.11 -5.78 0.46
CA ASN A 646 -44.47 -6.39 0.45
C ASN A 646 -44.91 -6.96 1.81
N ASN A 647 -44.26 -6.54 2.90
CA ASN A 647 -44.54 -7.00 4.24
C ASN A 647 -45.81 -6.31 4.81
N PRO A 648 -46.86 -7.07 5.20
CA PRO A 648 -48.09 -6.54 5.79
C PRO A 648 -47.85 -5.73 7.08
N PHE A 649 -46.75 -5.98 7.79
CA PHE A 649 -46.43 -5.28 9.04
C PHE A 649 -45.84 -3.87 8.83
N ASN A 650 -45.43 -3.52 7.60
CA ASN A 650 -44.82 -2.22 7.27
C ASN A 650 -45.78 -1.26 6.53
N GLU A 651 -47.06 -1.60 6.45
CA GLU A 651 -48.12 -0.82 5.78
C GLU A 651 -48.28 0.60 6.33
N GLY A 652 -48.09 0.80 7.64
CA GLY A 652 -48.10 2.13 8.25
C GLY A 652 -47.00 3.05 7.72
N ARG A 653 -45.79 2.51 7.53
CA ARG A 653 -44.64 3.25 6.98
C ARG A 653 -44.82 3.58 5.50
N LYS A 654 -45.44 2.70 4.72
CA LYS A 654 -45.78 2.99 3.31
C LYS A 654 -46.70 4.19 3.20
N LEU A 655 -47.73 4.25 4.04
CA LEU A 655 -48.68 5.36 4.07
C LEU A 655 -47.99 6.68 4.46
N GLU A 656 -47.09 6.65 5.44
CA GLU A 656 -46.27 7.82 5.81
C GLU A 656 -45.37 8.28 4.67
N ASN A 657 -44.69 7.36 3.97
CA ASN A 657 -43.87 7.69 2.80
C ASN A 657 -44.70 8.33 1.67
N TYR A 658 -45.89 7.81 1.37
CA TYR A 658 -46.78 8.44 0.37
C TYR A 658 -47.24 9.83 0.79
N LYS A 659 -47.50 10.08 2.08
CA LYS A 659 -47.83 11.41 2.58
C LYS A 659 -46.65 12.39 2.41
N LEU A 660 -45.43 11.95 2.70
CA LEU A 660 -44.21 12.76 2.49
C LEU A 660 -43.94 13.02 1.00
N ALA A 661 -44.18 12.03 0.13
CA ALA A 661 -44.12 12.21 -1.32
C ALA A 661 -45.18 13.22 -1.81
N LEU A 662 -46.40 13.17 -1.26
CA LEU A 662 -47.49 14.10 -1.58
C LEU A 662 -47.12 15.54 -1.20
N GLU A 663 -46.56 15.76 -0.02
CA GLU A 663 -46.07 17.08 0.39
C GLU A 663 -44.98 17.59 -0.55
N SER A 664 -44.07 16.71 -0.97
CA SER A 664 -42.99 17.04 -1.91
C SER A 664 -43.55 17.44 -3.30
N PHE A 665 -44.50 16.68 -3.86
CA PHE A 665 -45.15 17.03 -5.14
C PHE A 665 -45.99 18.31 -5.05
N LYS A 666 -46.62 18.59 -3.90
CA LYS A 666 -47.33 19.86 -3.67
C LYS A 666 -46.38 21.05 -3.66
N ASN A 667 -45.23 20.92 -3.01
CA ASN A 667 -44.20 21.95 -2.98
C ASN A 667 -43.58 22.20 -4.37
N LEU A 668 -43.48 21.15 -5.20
CA LEU A 668 -43.05 21.25 -6.60
C LEU A 668 -44.08 21.97 -7.49
N GLY A 669 -45.35 21.99 -7.11
CA GLY A 669 -46.45 22.55 -7.92
C GLY A 669 -47.04 21.59 -8.96
N GLU A 670 -46.64 20.30 -8.95
CA GLU A 670 -47.17 19.25 -9.83
C GLU A 670 -48.53 18.76 -9.33
N LYS A 671 -49.60 19.41 -9.78
CA LYS A 671 -50.97 19.16 -9.32
C LYS A 671 -51.50 17.78 -9.71
N ASP A 672 -51.19 17.31 -10.91
CA ASP A 672 -51.76 16.07 -11.43
C ASP A 672 -51.24 14.86 -10.67
N THR A 673 -49.91 14.75 -10.51
CA THR A 673 -49.26 13.67 -9.73
C THR A 673 -49.67 13.71 -8.26
N ALA A 674 -49.77 14.91 -7.67
CA ALA A 674 -50.27 15.05 -6.30
C ALA A 674 -51.73 14.59 -6.16
N ASN A 675 -52.58 14.87 -7.15
CA ASN A 675 -53.97 14.40 -7.16
C ASN A 675 -54.03 12.87 -7.25
N TYR A 676 -53.29 12.25 -8.19
CA TYR A 676 -53.23 10.79 -8.30
C TYR A 676 -52.74 10.12 -7.02
N LEU A 677 -51.68 10.67 -6.39
CA LEU A 677 -51.15 10.14 -5.15
C LEU A 677 -52.12 10.32 -3.98
N SER A 678 -52.87 11.44 -3.96
CA SER A 678 -53.92 11.67 -2.97
C SER A 678 -55.09 10.69 -3.11
N GLU A 679 -55.49 10.36 -4.35
CA GLU A 679 -56.49 9.32 -4.62
C GLU A 679 -55.99 7.96 -4.15
N TYR A 680 -54.73 7.62 -4.41
CA TYR A 680 -54.13 6.37 -3.95
C TYR A 680 -54.10 6.26 -2.41
N ILE A 681 -53.70 7.32 -1.72
CA ILE A 681 -53.77 7.40 -0.24
C ILE A 681 -55.21 7.22 0.25
N ASN A 682 -56.19 7.83 -0.43
CA ASN A 682 -57.60 7.65 -0.09
C ASN A 682 -58.08 6.20 -0.26
N ILE A 683 -57.60 5.46 -1.27
CA ILE A 683 -57.89 4.03 -1.43
C ILE A 683 -57.36 3.27 -0.23
N PHE A 684 -56.11 3.56 0.16
CA PHE A 684 -55.46 2.92 1.29
C PHE A 684 -56.22 3.13 2.60
N ASP A 685 -56.65 4.36 2.88
CA ASP A 685 -57.44 4.71 4.07
C ASP A 685 -58.83 4.04 4.05
N VAL A 686 -59.48 3.94 2.88
CA VAL A 686 -60.75 3.22 2.74
C VAL A 686 -60.54 1.74 3.05
N ILE A 687 -59.58 1.06 2.42
CA ILE A 687 -59.33 -0.37 2.67
C ILE A 687 -59.03 -0.62 4.16
N LYS A 688 -58.21 0.23 4.77
CA LYS A 688 -57.88 0.14 6.21
C LYS A 688 -59.08 0.32 7.12
N SER A 689 -60.06 1.16 6.77
CA SER A 689 -61.29 1.32 7.57
C SER A 689 -62.21 0.09 7.53
N TYR A 690 -62.03 -0.81 6.56
CA TYR A 690 -62.83 -2.03 6.39
C TYR A 690 -62.05 -3.31 6.71
N ALA A 691 -60.94 -3.21 7.46
CA ALA A 691 -59.89 -4.21 7.73
C ALA A 691 -60.29 -5.57 8.37
N ASN A 692 -61.57 -5.93 8.43
CA ASN A 692 -62.01 -7.27 8.83
C ASN A 692 -62.02 -8.28 7.66
N ARG A 693 -61.61 -7.89 6.45
CA ARG A 693 -61.54 -8.75 5.25
C ARG A 693 -60.25 -8.49 4.47
N GLU A 694 -59.67 -9.55 3.91
CA GLU A 694 -58.37 -9.61 3.21
C GLU A 694 -58.37 -8.87 1.85
N TYR A 695 -58.72 -7.58 1.83
CA TYR A 695 -58.55 -6.76 0.63
C TYR A 695 -57.08 -6.35 0.49
N SER A 696 -56.49 -6.63 -0.68
CA SER A 696 -55.13 -6.14 -0.99
C SER A 696 -55.13 -4.63 -1.19
N HIS A 697 -54.15 -3.95 -0.59
CA HIS A 697 -53.94 -2.50 -0.78
C HIS A 697 -53.45 -2.12 -2.19
N ASN A 698 -53.09 -3.10 -3.02
CA ASN A 698 -52.61 -2.88 -4.38
C ASN A 698 -53.73 -2.85 -5.45
N LEU A 699 -54.99 -2.88 -5.04
CA LEU A 699 -56.13 -2.85 -5.96
C LEU A 699 -56.37 -1.44 -6.51
N SER A 700 -56.64 -1.34 -7.80
CA SER A 700 -57.16 -0.11 -8.41
C SER A 700 -58.59 0.20 -7.91
N VAL A 701 -59.03 1.46 -8.07
CA VAL A 701 -60.41 1.87 -7.72
C VAL A 701 -61.45 0.96 -8.40
N LYS A 702 -61.24 0.63 -9.67
CA LYS A 702 -62.13 -0.26 -10.44
C LYS A 702 -62.15 -1.68 -9.85
N GLU A 703 -60.98 -2.26 -9.57
CA GLU A 703 -60.89 -3.61 -9.02
C GLU A 703 -61.50 -3.69 -7.63
N LEU A 704 -61.21 -2.73 -6.76
CA LEU A 704 -61.80 -2.64 -5.44
C LEU A 704 -63.33 -2.49 -5.52
N PHE A 705 -63.83 -1.65 -6.43
CA PHE A 705 -65.27 -1.47 -6.65
C PHE A 705 -65.92 -2.77 -7.13
N ILE A 706 -65.32 -3.44 -8.12
CA ILE A 706 -65.82 -4.73 -8.63
C ILE A 706 -65.83 -5.78 -7.51
N LEU A 707 -64.76 -5.89 -6.72
CA LEU A 707 -64.65 -6.87 -5.65
C LEU A 707 -65.67 -6.59 -4.52
N ALA A 708 -65.85 -5.33 -4.15
CA ALA A 708 -66.88 -4.91 -3.20
C ALA A 708 -68.31 -5.25 -3.68
N VAL A 709 -68.59 -5.09 -4.98
CA VAL A 709 -69.86 -5.51 -5.59
C VAL A 709 -70.01 -7.03 -5.56
N LYS A 710 -68.95 -7.80 -5.89
CA LYS A 710 -68.95 -9.27 -5.84
C LYS A 710 -69.29 -9.79 -4.43
N GLU A 711 -68.71 -9.19 -3.41
CA GLU A 711 -68.95 -9.55 -2.01
C GLU A 711 -70.23 -8.96 -1.41
N LYS A 712 -71.03 -8.23 -2.20
CA LYS A 712 -72.30 -7.59 -1.80
C LYS A 712 -72.16 -6.54 -0.70
N HIS A 713 -71.02 -5.83 -0.66
CA HIS A 713 -70.77 -4.74 0.29
C HIS A 713 -71.29 -3.39 -0.20
N ASN A 714 -72.62 -3.22 -0.20
CA ASN A 714 -73.27 -2.01 -0.74
C ASN A 714 -72.77 -0.70 -0.10
N LYS A 715 -72.47 -0.69 1.21
CA LYS A 715 -71.92 0.49 1.91
C LYS A 715 -70.55 0.92 1.37
N LEU A 716 -69.66 -0.06 1.12
CA LEU A 716 -68.33 0.18 0.55
C LEU A 716 -68.44 0.66 -0.90
N VAL A 717 -69.36 0.08 -1.68
CA VAL A 717 -69.62 0.50 -3.07
C VAL A 717 -70.12 1.94 -3.15
N GLU A 718 -71.03 2.34 -2.27
CA GLU A 718 -71.51 3.73 -2.18
C GLU A 718 -70.41 4.70 -1.72
N GLU A 719 -69.59 4.28 -0.77
CA GLU A 719 -68.47 5.08 -0.29
C GLU A 719 -67.38 5.30 -1.35
N ILE A 720 -66.99 4.24 -2.08
CA ILE A 720 -66.05 4.34 -3.20
C ILE A 720 -66.66 5.25 -4.29
N GLY A 721 -67.94 5.05 -4.62
CA GLY A 721 -68.65 5.89 -5.60
C GLY A 721 -68.60 7.38 -5.25
N ARG A 722 -68.84 7.72 -3.97
CA ARG A 722 -68.81 9.10 -3.50
C ARG A 722 -67.40 9.68 -3.41
N ARG A 723 -66.43 8.93 -2.88
CA ARG A 723 -65.06 9.42 -2.65
C ARG A 723 -64.26 9.61 -3.94
N PHE A 724 -64.44 8.73 -4.92
CA PHE A 724 -63.71 8.75 -6.19
C PHE A 724 -64.52 9.35 -7.34
N SER A 725 -65.66 9.98 -7.04
CA SER A 725 -66.53 10.63 -8.05
C SER A 725 -66.87 9.74 -9.25
N ILE A 726 -67.09 8.44 -9.01
CA ILE A 726 -67.39 7.48 -10.08
C ILE A 726 -68.69 7.89 -10.74
N THR A 727 -68.67 8.09 -12.05
CA THR A 727 -69.87 8.49 -12.78
C THR A 727 -70.91 7.36 -12.75
N GLU A 728 -72.19 7.72 -12.84
CA GLU A 728 -73.27 6.73 -12.83
C GLU A 728 -73.11 5.68 -13.94
N LYS A 729 -72.57 6.11 -15.09
CA LYS A 729 -72.26 5.23 -16.23
C LYS A 729 -71.14 4.24 -15.91
N GLU A 730 -70.04 4.69 -15.31
CA GLU A 730 -68.92 3.82 -14.91
C GLU A 730 -69.35 2.82 -13.84
N GLY A 731 -70.03 3.29 -12.79
CA GLY A 731 -70.50 2.43 -11.71
C GLY A 731 -71.47 1.34 -12.20
N TRP A 732 -72.36 1.67 -13.14
CA TRP A 732 -73.25 0.69 -13.77
C TRP A 732 -72.50 -0.29 -14.69
N THR A 733 -71.50 0.18 -15.42
CA THR A 733 -70.65 -0.68 -16.26
C THR A 733 -69.89 -1.69 -15.40
N TRP A 734 -69.25 -1.22 -14.31
CA TRP A 734 -68.46 -2.07 -13.42
C TRP A 734 -69.34 -3.02 -12.60
N LYS A 735 -70.56 -2.61 -12.22
CA LYS A 735 -71.55 -3.53 -11.62
C LYS A 735 -71.95 -4.63 -12.60
N LEU A 736 -72.18 -4.30 -13.87
CA LEU A 736 -72.52 -5.29 -14.90
C LEU A 736 -71.36 -6.27 -15.10
N GLU A 737 -70.13 -5.78 -15.17
CA GLU A 737 -68.91 -6.60 -15.23
C GLU A 737 -68.80 -7.52 -14.01
N ALA A 738 -68.92 -6.97 -12.80
CA ALA A 738 -68.87 -7.74 -11.56
C ALA A 738 -69.93 -8.83 -11.48
N TYR A 739 -71.20 -8.53 -11.80
CA TYR A 739 -72.27 -9.52 -11.73
C TYR A 739 -72.18 -10.57 -12.83
N SER A 740 -71.83 -10.18 -14.06
CA SER A 740 -71.70 -11.10 -15.19
C SER A 740 -70.53 -12.07 -15.02
N ASP A 741 -69.39 -11.62 -14.50
CA ASP A 741 -68.22 -12.48 -14.25
C ASP A 741 -68.42 -13.49 -13.12
N ASN A 742 -69.44 -13.31 -12.27
CA ASN A 742 -69.70 -14.18 -11.11
C ASN A 742 -71.04 -14.92 -11.25
N ASN A 743 -71.57 -15.03 -12.47
CA ASN A 743 -72.81 -15.71 -12.78
C ASN A 743 -74.03 -15.21 -11.96
N MET A 744 -74.01 -13.96 -11.50
CA MET A 744 -75.10 -13.35 -10.73
C MET A 744 -76.15 -12.74 -11.66
N TRP A 745 -76.67 -13.55 -12.59
CA TRP A 745 -77.57 -13.11 -13.66
C TRP A 745 -78.89 -12.51 -13.17
N GLU A 746 -79.39 -12.94 -12.01
CA GLU A 746 -80.56 -12.33 -11.36
C GLU A 746 -80.35 -10.84 -11.03
N HIS A 747 -79.13 -10.47 -10.62
CA HIS A 747 -78.78 -9.08 -10.30
C HIS A 747 -78.64 -8.27 -11.60
N VAL A 748 -78.05 -8.87 -12.64
CA VAL A 748 -77.98 -8.27 -13.99
C VAL A 748 -79.38 -7.99 -14.55
N LYS A 749 -80.30 -8.95 -14.43
CA LYS A 749 -81.69 -8.82 -14.87
C LYS A 749 -82.45 -7.75 -14.08
N THR A 750 -82.19 -7.64 -12.78
CA THR A 750 -82.72 -6.58 -11.92
C THR A 750 -82.22 -5.21 -12.39
N MET A 751 -80.92 -5.05 -12.66
CA MET A 751 -80.37 -3.81 -13.19
C MET A 751 -80.99 -3.43 -14.55
N ALA A 752 -81.14 -4.39 -15.45
CA ALA A 752 -81.75 -4.18 -16.76
C ALA A 752 -83.27 -3.96 -16.72
N SER A 753 -83.92 -4.22 -15.58
CA SER A 753 -85.36 -4.00 -15.41
C SER A 753 -85.71 -2.54 -15.14
N HIS A 754 -84.75 -1.73 -14.68
CA HIS A 754 -84.91 -0.28 -14.53
C HIS A 754 -85.37 0.37 -15.85
N SER A 755 -86.07 1.50 -15.76
CA SER A 755 -86.68 2.15 -16.94
C SER A 755 -85.66 2.84 -17.84
N LYS A 756 -84.57 3.37 -17.26
CA LYS A 756 -83.46 4.00 -17.97
C LYS A 756 -82.14 3.44 -17.44
N SER A 757 -81.32 2.90 -18.35
CA SER A 757 -79.96 2.43 -18.05
C SER A 757 -78.94 3.46 -18.56
N PRO A 758 -78.07 4.02 -17.70
CA PRO A 758 -77.01 4.96 -18.09
C PRO A 758 -76.02 4.42 -19.13
N ILE A 759 -75.88 3.09 -19.23
CA ILE A 759 -74.99 2.41 -20.17
C ILE A 759 -75.73 1.90 -21.43
N GLY A 760 -77.04 2.14 -21.53
CA GLY A 760 -77.90 1.51 -22.53
C GLY A 760 -78.20 0.05 -22.18
N TYR A 761 -78.88 -0.68 -23.08
CA TYR A 761 -79.22 -2.09 -22.88
C TYR A 761 -78.37 -3.04 -23.73
N LEU A 762 -77.66 -2.52 -24.75
CA LEU A 762 -76.76 -3.33 -25.59
C LEU A 762 -75.63 -4.02 -24.80
N PRO A 763 -74.97 -3.37 -23.81
CA PRO A 763 -73.94 -4.04 -23.01
C PRO A 763 -74.46 -5.25 -22.21
N TYR A 764 -75.73 -5.22 -21.78
CA TYR A 764 -76.35 -6.35 -21.08
C TYR A 764 -76.55 -7.55 -22.02
N LEU A 765 -76.99 -7.28 -23.25
CA LEU A 765 -77.12 -8.29 -24.29
C LEU A 765 -75.75 -8.90 -24.65
N GLU A 766 -74.71 -8.06 -24.80
CA GLU A 766 -73.35 -8.50 -25.07
C GLU A 766 -72.80 -9.36 -23.93
N ALA A 767 -72.93 -8.89 -22.68
CA ALA A 767 -72.50 -9.65 -21.50
C ALA A 767 -73.22 -11.00 -21.40
N CYS A 768 -74.54 -11.04 -21.57
CA CYS A 768 -75.30 -12.29 -21.56
C CYS A 768 -74.87 -13.22 -22.72
N PHE A 769 -74.71 -12.71 -23.95
CA PHE A 769 -74.34 -13.55 -25.08
C PHE A 769 -72.94 -14.19 -24.95
N TYR A 770 -71.97 -13.44 -24.42
CA TYR A 770 -70.59 -13.91 -24.32
C TYR A 770 -70.28 -14.65 -23.01
N LYS A 771 -70.90 -14.28 -21.89
CA LYS A 771 -70.55 -14.80 -20.55
C LYS A 771 -71.61 -15.71 -19.93
N ASP A 772 -72.89 -15.61 -20.32
CA ASP A 772 -73.92 -16.54 -19.86
C ASP A 772 -73.89 -17.80 -20.73
N SER A 773 -73.59 -18.94 -20.11
CA SER A 773 -73.56 -20.22 -20.81
C SER A 773 -74.96 -20.66 -21.26
N ASP A 774 -75.99 -20.33 -20.49
CA ASP A 774 -77.36 -20.77 -20.72
C ASP A 774 -78.17 -19.79 -21.57
N LYS A 775 -77.67 -18.56 -21.72
CA LYS A 775 -78.24 -17.51 -22.58
C LYS A 775 -79.73 -17.26 -22.36
N ARG A 776 -80.21 -17.48 -21.13
CA ARG A 776 -81.66 -17.60 -20.83
C ARG A 776 -82.42 -16.30 -21.07
N ASP A 777 -81.79 -15.18 -20.71
CA ASP A 777 -82.41 -13.86 -20.74
C ASP A 777 -82.08 -13.05 -22.01
N ILE A 778 -81.45 -13.65 -23.03
CA ILE A 778 -81.09 -12.96 -24.28
C ILE A 778 -82.28 -12.24 -24.92
N GLN A 779 -83.44 -12.91 -24.97
CA GLN A 779 -84.64 -12.32 -25.58
C GLN A 779 -85.17 -11.14 -24.76
N PHE A 780 -85.02 -11.18 -23.44
CA PHE A 780 -85.39 -10.08 -22.56
C PHE A 780 -84.50 -8.86 -22.84
N TYR A 781 -83.19 -9.02 -22.90
CA TYR A 781 -82.26 -7.91 -23.20
C TYR A 781 -82.44 -7.37 -24.62
N LEU A 782 -82.70 -8.24 -25.60
CA LEU A 782 -82.99 -7.85 -26.98
C LEU A 782 -84.25 -6.99 -27.06
N SER A 783 -85.30 -7.32 -26.29
CA SER A 783 -86.56 -6.54 -26.26
C SER A 783 -86.41 -5.15 -25.66
N ARG A 784 -85.36 -4.91 -24.86
CA ARG A 784 -85.07 -3.62 -24.21
C ARG A 784 -84.27 -2.66 -25.09
N LEU A 785 -83.70 -3.13 -26.19
CA LEU A 785 -83.02 -2.26 -27.16
C LEU A 785 -84.06 -1.37 -27.85
N SER A 786 -83.92 -0.06 -27.71
CA SER A 786 -84.87 0.92 -28.25
C SER A 786 -84.30 1.72 -29.43
N SER A 787 -82.98 1.88 -29.49
CA SER A 787 -82.30 2.55 -30.59
C SER A 787 -82.17 1.63 -31.80
N SER A 788 -82.47 2.14 -33.01
CA SER A 788 -82.33 1.38 -34.26
C SER A 788 -80.90 0.87 -34.46
N LYS A 789 -79.89 1.67 -34.08
CA LYS A 789 -78.47 1.27 -34.15
C LYS A 789 -78.11 0.17 -33.16
N GLU A 790 -78.73 0.16 -31.97
CA GLU A 790 -78.51 -0.90 -30.97
C GLU A 790 -79.19 -2.20 -31.39
N LEU A 791 -80.44 -2.12 -31.88
CA LEU A 791 -81.18 -3.27 -32.41
C LEU A 791 -80.42 -3.94 -33.55
N ILE A 792 -79.92 -3.15 -34.50
CA ILE A 792 -79.09 -3.64 -35.59
C ILE A 792 -77.85 -4.39 -35.05
N LYS A 793 -77.13 -3.81 -34.09
CA LYS A 793 -75.95 -4.46 -33.48
C LYS A 793 -76.32 -5.73 -32.70
N GLY A 794 -77.44 -5.72 -31.97
CA GLY A 794 -77.93 -6.87 -31.22
C GLY A 794 -78.34 -8.03 -32.12
N TYR A 795 -79.05 -7.76 -33.23
CA TYR A 795 -79.39 -8.78 -34.22
C TYR A 795 -78.14 -9.35 -34.90
N LEU A 796 -77.16 -8.51 -35.25
CA LEU A 796 -75.88 -8.96 -35.79
C LEU A 796 -75.09 -9.84 -34.79
N LEU A 797 -75.13 -9.51 -33.50
CA LEU A 797 -74.47 -10.27 -32.45
C LEU A 797 -75.07 -11.68 -32.32
N LEU A 798 -76.39 -11.79 -32.41
CA LEU A 798 -77.13 -13.06 -32.33
C LEU A 798 -77.10 -13.86 -33.66
N GLY A 799 -76.41 -13.38 -34.70
CA GLY A 799 -76.37 -14.01 -36.01
C GLY A 799 -77.68 -13.87 -36.80
N ARG A 800 -78.59 -13.00 -36.37
CA ARG A 800 -79.88 -12.70 -37.00
C ARG A 800 -79.71 -11.64 -38.09
N TYR A 801 -79.03 -12.05 -39.15
CA TYR A 801 -78.61 -11.18 -40.26
C TYR A 801 -79.76 -10.55 -41.02
N ASP A 802 -80.84 -11.30 -41.28
CA ASP A 802 -81.99 -10.83 -42.03
C ASP A 802 -82.76 -9.75 -41.26
N ASP A 803 -82.97 -9.95 -39.96
CA ASP A 803 -83.60 -8.96 -39.08
C ASP A 803 -82.77 -7.65 -38.98
N ALA A 804 -81.43 -7.77 -38.96
CA ALA A 804 -80.54 -6.62 -38.95
C ALA A 804 -80.64 -5.79 -40.24
N ILE A 805 -80.74 -6.46 -41.40
CA ILE A 805 -80.90 -5.83 -42.72
C ILE A 805 -82.27 -5.15 -42.82
N GLU A 806 -83.34 -5.83 -42.39
CA GLU A 806 -84.69 -5.27 -42.42
C GLU A 806 -84.82 -4.03 -41.55
N GLN A 807 -84.23 -4.02 -40.36
CA GLN A 807 -84.22 -2.85 -39.48
C GLN A 807 -83.42 -1.68 -40.06
N ALA A 808 -82.27 -1.95 -40.70
CA ALA A 808 -81.49 -0.92 -41.39
C ALA A 808 -82.25 -0.37 -42.62
N LYS A 809 -82.96 -1.24 -43.34
CA LYS A 809 -83.80 -0.89 -44.50
C LYS A 809 -84.99 -0.01 -44.09
N ALA A 810 -85.72 -0.40 -43.04
CA ALA A 810 -86.91 0.32 -42.56
C ALA A 810 -86.60 1.78 -42.15
N ARG A 811 -85.38 2.05 -41.67
CA ARG A 811 -84.94 3.38 -41.21
C ARG A 811 -84.12 4.17 -42.24
N LYS A 812 -83.88 3.60 -43.43
CA LYS A 812 -83.00 4.17 -44.47
C LYS A 812 -81.57 4.46 -43.97
N ASP A 813 -81.03 3.63 -43.08
CA ASP A 813 -79.70 3.82 -42.48
C ASP A 813 -78.60 3.20 -43.37
N PHE A 814 -78.19 3.97 -44.39
CA PHE A 814 -77.20 3.54 -45.37
C PHE A 814 -75.80 3.34 -44.77
N ASP A 815 -75.48 4.04 -43.69
CA ASP A 815 -74.20 3.92 -43.00
C ASP A 815 -74.08 2.59 -42.25
N SER A 816 -75.17 2.13 -41.61
CA SER A 816 -75.23 0.80 -40.99
C SER A 816 -75.10 -0.33 -42.02
N LEU A 817 -75.69 -0.19 -43.22
CA LEU A 817 -75.54 -1.15 -44.33
C LEU A 817 -74.10 -1.20 -44.87
N LYS A 818 -73.46 -0.04 -45.06
CA LYS A 818 -72.03 0.05 -45.41
C LYS A 818 -71.14 -0.59 -44.35
N TYR A 819 -71.44 -0.37 -43.07
CA TYR A 819 -70.70 -0.96 -41.96
C TYR A 819 -70.81 -2.49 -41.96
N MET A 820 -72.01 -3.06 -42.13
CA MET A 820 -72.22 -4.51 -42.26
C MET A 820 -71.43 -5.10 -43.44
N ARG A 821 -71.50 -4.43 -44.61
CA ARG A 821 -70.79 -4.84 -45.83
C ARG A 821 -69.28 -4.85 -45.62
N ARG A 822 -68.73 -3.89 -44.86
CA ARG A 822 -67.30 -3.84 -44.53
C ARG A 822 -66.90 -4.86 -43.46
N LYS A 823 -67.73 -5.08 -42.43
CA LYS A 823 -67.40 -5.97 -41.30
C LYS A 823 -67.49 -7.46 -41.66
N TYR A 824 -68.44 -7.85 -42.50
CA TYR A 824 -68.71 -9.25 -42.86
C TYR A 824 -68.33 -9.56 -44.32
N ARG A 825 -67.18 -9.05 -44.80
CA ARG A 825 -66.69 -9.24 -46.20
C ARG A 825 -66.58 -10.70 -46.63
N ASN A 826 -66.31 -11.59 -45.69
CA ASN A 826 -66.02 -13.00 -45.98
C ASN A 826 -67.27 -13.89 -45.98
N ASN A 827 -68.45 -13.37 -45.62
CA ASN A 827 -69.71 -14.12 -45.67
C ASN A 827 -70.42 -13.84 -47.00
N TYR A 828 -70.15 -14.67 -48.02
CA TYR A 828 -70.61 -14.46 -49.41
C TYR A 828 -72.14 -14.34 -49.50
N SER A 829 -72.88 -15.20 -48.81
CA SER A 829 -74.35 -15.19 -48.77
C SER A 829 -74.91 -13.89 -48.17
N PHE A 830 -74.28 -13.38 -47.10
CA PHE A 830 -74.69 -12.11 -46.48
C PHE A 830 -74.31 -10.89 -47.33
N GLN A 831 -73.18 -10.96 -48.05
CA GLN A 831 -72.75 -9.90 -48.98
C GLN A 831 -73.66 -9.77 -50.19
N GLU A 832 -74.14 -10.87 -50.77
CA GLU A 832 -75.10 -10.84 -51.88
C GLU A 832 -76.42 -10.19 -51.46
N LYS A 833 -76.95 -10.55 -50.27
CA LYS A 833 -78.15 -9.93 -49.70
C LYS A 833 -77.96 -8.42 -49.47
N LEU A 834 -76.83 -8.01 -48.90
CA LEU A 834 -76.50 -6.59 -48.71
C LEU A 834 -76.36 -5.83 -50.04
N LYS A 835 -75.78 -6.46 -51.07
CA LYS A 835 -75.65 -5.87 -52.40
C LYS A 835 -77.01 -5.62 -53.04
N GLN A 836 -77.91 -6.61 -53.01
CA GLN A 836 -79.28 -6.48 -53.52
C GLN A 836 -80.08 -5.40 -52.78
N VAL A 837 -79.91 -5.29 -51.45
CA VAL A 837 -80.62 -4.26 -50.67
C VAL A 837 -80.06 -2.87 -50.95
N MET A 838 -78.74 -2.70 -51.06
CA MET A 838 -78.11 -1.41 -51.38
C MET A 838 -78.34 -0.95 -52.84
N GLU A 839 -78.55 -1.87 -53.79
CA GLU A 839 -78.91 -1.55 -55.18
C GLU A 839 -80.38 -1.13 -55.33
N ASN A 840 -81.26 -1.56 -54.41
CA ASN A 840 -82.68 -1.23 -54.36
C ASN A 840 -83.00 -0.01 -53.46
N PHE A 841 -81.99 0.78 -53.08
CA PHE A 841 -82.10 1.89 -52.14
C PHE A 841 -82.19 3.25 -52.83
#